data_AF-A0A7J9LN25-F1
#
_entry.id   AF-A0A7J9LN25-F1
#
_cell.length_a   1.000
_cell.length_b   1.000
_cell.length_c   1.000
_cell.angle_alpha   90.00
_cell.angle_beta   90.00
_cell.angle_gamma   90.00
#
_symmetry.space_group_name_H-M   'P 1'
#
loop_
_entity.id
_entity.type
_entity.pdbx_description
1 polymer ?
#
loop_
_entity_poly.entity_id
_entity_poly.type
_entity_poly.pdbx_seq_one_letter_code
_entity_poly.pdbx_strand_id
1 'polypeptide(L)'
;MAMVSAIQEAQKDNLRSFNDYMMKVLEEDWQKEKRDFLQSLSRISTLPKTNMIDKSSGGVRSGQMVPMASSSQVSSGPSAIGLLPLADKRLVEKKVSVYAEVVRNLNNARQQGLPFKPATAFKVAYESLGTEASGGKSVNMQKMWHLILKLMGEDSMMRQSVSRKMSLVIGARRHLEWGHEKYIMDIIQSHPAQAALGGAVGNLHRVRAFLRIRLRDYGLLDFDAGDARRQPPIDTTWQQIYFCLRTGYYDEARQVALSSRASHQFAPLLAEWINGGGMVPAHAAAAAAEECEKMFRMGDRVGRASYDKKKLLLYAIISGSRRQIDRLLRDIPSLFSTIEDFLWFILSAVQDFPGGTSSNEGLVPYSLDDLQAYLNKFEPSYYTKNGKDPLVYPYILLLSIQLLPAISYLSKEAGEEEYHIDAAHIAIVLADNGVLSEVSGAGQKLGVMDAYAEASSIIRQYGSMYLRLGNLQMALEYYAQAAAAVGGGHVSWTGRGSVDQQRQMNLMLKQLLTEILFRDGGVYLLLGSRGAGEEGELRRFLTDHKARQQFLLEAARQCLDSGLYDKSIEIQKRIGAFSMALDTINKCLSEAICALSRGRLDGESQTAGLIHSGNEILETFKYYPEVSFQEREHVSEQQTILRQLETILSIHKLTRLGQYLDALREVAKIPFLPFDPRAPDTSADVFQNLSPHVQACLPDLLKVAITCLDNVSDTDGSLRAMRSKIATFLANNMRQNWPRDLYEKVAKSL
;
A
#
# COMPACT_ATOMS: atom_id res chain seq x y z
N MET A 1 31.98 28.35 -44.54
CA MET A 1 32.99 27.82 -43.62
C MET A 1 32.99 28.56 -42.28
N ALA A 2 33.57 29.76 -42.17
CA ALA A 2 33.77 30.46 -40.88
C ALA A 2 32.50 30.57 -40.00
N MET A 3 31.36 30.99 -40.55
CA MET A 3 30.10 31.13 -39.78
C MET A 3 29.56 29.80 -39.22
N VAL A 4 29.79 28.67 -39.91
CA VAL A 4 29.38 27.34 -39.41
C VAL A 4 30.29 26.89 -38.27
N SER A 5 31.60 27.16 -38.38
CA SER A 5 32.55 26.90 -37.30
C SER A 5 32.20 27.70 -36.03
N ALA A 6 31.88 28.99 -36.17
CA ALA A 6 31.48 29.84 -35.04
C ALA A 6 30.18 29.36 -34.36
N ILE A 7 29.22 28.84 -35.12
CA ILE A 7 27.99 28.25 -34.56
C ILE A 7 28.30 26.94 -33.80
N GLN A 8 29.16 26.08 -34.34
CA GLN A 8 29.58 24.85 -33.66
C GLN A 8 30.40 25.12 -32.40
N GLU A 9 31.25 26.15 -32.41
CA GLU A 9 32.05 26.58 -31.26
C GLU A 9 31.16 27.18 -30.17
N ALA A 10 30.22 28.05 -30.53
CA ALA A 10 29.21 28.58 -29.61
C ALA A 10 28.30 27.47 -29.02
N GLN A 11 27.92 26.46 -29.82
CA GLN A 11 27.19 25.29 -29.30
C GLN A 11 28.04 24.46 -28.32
N LYS A 12 29.34 24.32 -28.58
CA LYS A 12 30.27 23.59 -27.72
C LYS A 12 30.51 24.31 -26.39
N ASP A 13 30.64 25.63 -26.40
CA ASP A 13 30.79 26.44 -25.18
C ASP A 13 29.48 26.58 -24.41
N ASN A 14 28.31 26.58 -25.08
CA ASN A 14 27.01 26.46 -24.41
C ASN A 14 26.85 25.09 -23.72
N LEU A 15 27.26 23.99 -24.36
CA LEU A 15 27.27 22.66 -23.73
C LEU A 15 28.25 22.55 -22.57
N ARG A 16 29.44 23.16 -22.69
CA ARG A 16 30.43 23.19 -21.60
C ARG A 16 29.92 24.01 -20.41
N SER A 17 29.43 25.23 -20.63
CA SER A 17 28.87 26.07 -19.57
C SER A 17 27.62 25.49 -18.93
N PHE A 18 26.77 24.77 -19.69
CA PHE A 18 25.67 23.99 -19.12
C PHE A 18 26.16 22.85 -18.22
N ASN A 19 27.17 22.09 -18.65
CA ASN A 19 27.76 21.04 -17.82
C ASN A 19 28.44 21.60 -16.58
N ASP A 20 29.21 22.69 -16.68
CA ASP A 20 29.86 23.34 -15.55
C ASP A 20 28.82 23.90 -14.56
N TYR A 21 27.71 24.45 -15.05
CA TYR A 21 26.56 24.86 -14.24
C TYR A 21 25.91 23.66 -13.54
N MET A 22 25.65 22.56 -14.26
CA MET A 22 25.05 21.36 -13.67
C MET A 22 25.96 20.71 -12.62
N MET A 23 27.27 20.64 -12.86
CA MET A 23 28.24 20.17 -11.86
C MET A 23 28.26 21.07 -10.62
N LYS A 24 28.11 22.39 -10.79
CA LYS A 24 28.00 23.33 -9.67
C LYS A 24 26.70 23.14 -8.88
N VAL A 25 25.56 22.94 -9.56
CA VAL A 25 24.28 22.65 -8.91
C VAL A 25 24.34 21.34 -8.13
N LEU A 26 24.91 20.28 -8.71
CA LEU A 26 25.11 18.99 -8.05
C LEU A 26 26.02 19.09 -6.81
N GLU A 27 27.08 19.89 -6.87
CA GLU A 27 27.94 20.15 -5.70
C GLU A 27 27.21 21.00 -4.64
N GLU A 28 26.41 22.00 -5.03
CA GLU A 28 25.62 22.82 -4.11
C GLU A 28 24.53 21.99 -3.39
N ASP A 29 23.85 21.11 -4.10
CA ASP A 29 22.87 20.16 -3.56
C ASP A 29 23.54 19.09 -2.69
N TRP A 30 24.68 18.53 -3.10
CA TRP A 30 25.46 17.61 -2.26
C TRP A 30 25.93 18.27 -0.96
N GLN A 31 26.43 19.51 -1.01
CA GLN A 31 26.80 20.25 0.19
C GLN A 31 25.59 20.61 1.05
N LYS A 32 24.40 20.75 0.45
CA LYS A 32 23.13 20.93 1.19
C LYS A 32 22.71 19.64 1.88
N GLU A 33 22.61 18.52 1.19
CA GLU A 33 22.31 17.21 1.80
C GLU A 33 23.31 16.85 2.90
N LYS A 34 24.60 17.11 2.68
CA LYS A 34 25.65 16.92 3.70
C LYS A 34 25.43 17.81 4.93
N ARG A 35 25.02 19.07 4.77
CA ARG A 35 24.66 19.95 5.90
C ARG A 35 23.42 19.44 6.62
N ASP A 36 22.39 19.03 5.88
CA ASP A 36 21.13 18.55 6.44
C ASP A 36 21.31 17.22 7.18
N PHE A 37 22.18 16.34 6.67
CA PHE A 37 22.61 15.10 7.33
C PHE A 37 23.45 15.37 8.59
N LEU A 38 24.39 16.32 8.56
CA LEU A 38 25.13 16.72 9.77
C LEU A 38 24.21 17.38 10.82
N GLN A 39 23.17 18.10 10.38
CA GLN A 39 22.13 18.65 11.27
C GLN A 39 21.16 17.59 11.79
N SER A 40 20.89 16.50 11.06
CA SER A 40 20.09 15.39 11.58
C SER A 40 20.87 14.59 12.63
N LEU A 41 22.17 14.38 12.41
CA LEU A 41 23.07 13.78 13.42
C LEU A 41 23.20 14.63 14.70
N SER A 42 23.22 15.97 14.60
CA SER A 42 23.26 16.84 15.79
C SER A 42 21.92 16.92 16.55
N ARG A 43 20.80 16.48 15.94
CA ARG A 43 19.53 16.25 16.65
C ARG A 43 19.47 14.89 17.34
N ILE A 44 20.20 13.90 16.83
CA ILE A 44 20.32 12.55 17.43
C ILE A 44 21.20 12.59 18.71
N SER A 45 22.10 13.57 18.86
CA SER A 45 22.91 13.73 20.07
C SER A 45 22.18 14.39 21.26
N THR A 46 20.93 14.83 21.10
CA THR A 46 20.09 15.37 22.20
C THR A 46 19.12 14.33 22.78
N LEU A 47 19.63 13.13 23.09
CA LEU A 47 19.00 12.25 24.08
C LEU A 47 19.21 12.84 25.50
N PRO A 48 18.24 12.72 26.43
CA PRO A 48 18.45 13.15 27.80
C PRO A 48 19.59 12.35 28.45
N LYS A 49 20.61 13.04 28.97
CA LYS A 49 21.59 12.40 29.85
C LYS A 49 20.89 11.96 31.12
N THR A 50 20.81 10.66 31.34
CA THR A 50 20.36 10.08 32.62
C THR A 50 21.35 10.46 33.71
N ASN A 51 21.01 11.44 34.54
CA ASN A 51 21.86 11.87 35.65
C ASN A 51 21.89 10.78 36.74
N MET A 52 22.95 9.99 36.77
CA MET A 52 23.36 9.26 37.97
C MET A 52 23.98 10.26 38.95
N ILE A 53 23.33 10.48 40.09
CA ILE A 53 23.95 11.11 41.27
C ILE A 53 23.52 10.32 42.52
N ASP A 54 24.50 9.71 43.17
CA ASP A 54 24.37 9.12 44.50
C ASP A 54 23.88 10.13 45.55
N LYS A 55 23.15 9.64 46.56
CA LYS A 55 23.32 10.07 47.95
C LYS A 55 22.65 9.13 48.94
N SER A 56 23.43 8.67 49.92
CA SER A 56 22.97 7.89 51.06
C SER A 56 23.16 8.66 52.39
N SER A 57 22.32 8.33 53.38
CA SER A 57 22.33 8.76 54.78
C SER A 57 21.98 10.23 55.10
N GLY A 58 21.30 10.49 56.23
CA GLY A 58 21.15 11.89 56.67
C GLY A 58 20.21 12.29 57.83
N GLY A 59 19.21 11.51 58.24
CA GLY A 59 18.61 11.63 59.59
C GLY A 59 17.51 12.68 59.92
N VAL A 60 16.53 12.17 60.71
CA VAL A 60 15.91 12.79 61.91
C VAL A 60 14.72 13.79 61.80
N ARG A 61 13.58 13.33 62.38
CA ARG A 61 12.41 14.01 63.03
C ARG A 61 11.19 14.52 62.21
N SER A 62 10.06 13.83 62.45
CA SER A 62 8.73 14.35 62.90
C SER A 62 8.07 15.51 62.13
N GLY A 63 6.88 15.45 61.52
CA GLY A 63 5.77 14.47 61.45
C GLY A 63 4.72 14.98 60.42
N GLN A 64 3.41 14.69 60.40
CA GLN A 64 2.52 13.78 61.15
C GLN A 64 1.13 13.69 60.44
N MET A 65 0.42 12.56 60.55
CA MET A 65 -1.00 12.32 60.14
C MET A 65 -1.37 12.27 58.63
N VAL A 66 -2.57 11.73 58.37
CA VAL A 66 -2.99 10.85 57.25
C VAL A 66 -4.55 10.94 57.13
N PRO A 67 -5.26 10.66 56.01
CA PRO A 67 -5.03 10.86 54.56
C PRO A 67 -6.24 11.55 53.86
N MET A 68 -6.32 11.50 52.51
CA MET A 68 -7.43 10.92 51.72
C MET A 68 -7.85 11.71 50.46
N ALA A 69 -7.89 10.99 49.32
CA ALA A 69 -8.62 11.21 48.06
C ALA A 69 -8.82 12.64 47.48
N SER A 70 -8.28 12.88 46.28
CA SER A 70 -9.06 12.78 45.02
C SER A 70 -8.22 13.14 43.77
N SER A 71 -8.72 12.75 42.60
CA SER A 71 -8.05 12.82 41.29
C SER A 71 -7.82 14.25 40.78
N SER A 72 -6.76 14.45 39.99
CA SER A 72 -6.64 15.62 39.10
C SER A 72 -6.00 15.24 37.77
N GLN A 73 -6.57 15.77 36.68
CA GLN A 73 -6.09 15.61 35.32
C GLN A 73 -4.80 16.40 35.10
N VAL A 74 -3.91 15.92 34.22
CA VAL A 74 -2.88 16.76 33.59
C VAL A 74 -2.86 16.44 32.10
N SER A 75 -3.09 17.45 31.26
CA SER A 75 -2.98 17.30 29.81
C SER A 75 -1.52 17.37 29.37
N SER A 76 -1.13 16.47 28.46
CA SER A 76 0.16 16.53 27.78
C SER A 76 0.06 17.43 26.54
N GLY A 77 0.91 18.46 26.48
CA GLY A 77 0.98 19.38 25.34
C GLY A 77 1.63 18.73 24.10
N PRO A 78 1.38 19.26 22.89
CA PRO A 78 1.90 18.70 21.64
C PRO A 78 3.33 19.18 21.33
N SER A 79 4.21 18.25 20.98
CA SER A 79 5.51 18.56 20.35
C SER A 79 5.35 18.99 18.90
N ALA A 80 6.26 19.85 18.43
CA ALA A 80 6.09 20.64 17.21
C ALA A 80 6.10 19.83 15.90
N ILE A 81 5.19 20.19 15.00
CA ILE A 81 5.23 19.92 13.55
C ILE A 81 5.32 21.28 12.84
N GLY A 82 5.96 21.31 11.67
CA GLY A 82 6.12 22.51 10.85
C GLY A 82 4.79 23.23 10.56
N LEU A 83 4.86 24.56 10.48
CA LEU A 83 3.71 25.45 10.39
C LEU A 83 3.03 25.38 9.02
N LEU A 84 1.98 24.57 8.91
CA LEU A 84 0.91 24.73 7.93
C LEU A 84 -0.35 25.32 8.60
N PRO A 85 -1.24 26.00 7.85
CA PRO A 85 -2.47 26.56 8.39
C PRO A 85 -3.35 25.50 9.07
N LEU A 86 -3.92 25.84 10.23
CA LEU A 86 -4.73 24.93 11.05
C LEU A 86 -5.99 24.38 10.33
N ALA A 87 -6.38 25.00 9.20
CA ALA A 87 -7.51 24.60 8.37
C ALA A 87 -7.19 23.40 7.47
N ASP A 88 -6.02 23.38 6.82
CA ASP A 88 -5.65 22.33 5.85
C ASP A 88 -5.52 20.97 6.52
N LYS A 89 -4.93 20.95 7.73
CA LYS A 89 -4.81 19.73 8.54
C LYS A 89 -6.18 19.10 8.85
N ARG A 90 -7.22 19.91 9.11
CA ARG A 90 -8.59 19.42 9.35
C ARG A 90 -9.25 18.87 8.07
N LEU A 91 -8.89 19.38 6.89
CA LEU A 91 -9.39 18.85 5.62
C LEU A 91 -8.75 17.48 5.30
N VAL A 92 -7.45 17.34 5.53
CA VAL A 92 -6.71 16.07 5.47
C VAL A 92 -7.32 15.03 6.39
N GLU A 93 -7.52 15.35 7.67
CA GLU A 93 -8.10 14.42 8.66
C GLU A 93 -9.51 13.95 8.25
N LYS A 94 -10.35 14.84 7.70
CA LYS A 94 -11.66 14.47 7.14
C LYS A 94 -11.54 13.55 5.93
N LYS A 95 -10.66 13.88 4.97
CA LYS A 95 -10.40 13.09 3.74
C LYS A 95 -9.95 11.66 4.09
N VAL A 96 -9.02 11.53 5.03
CA VAL A 96 -8.59 10.24 5.59
C VAL A 96 -9.78 9.46 6.17
N SER A 97 -10.62 10.11 6.97
CA SER A 97 -11.77 9.46 7.61
C SER A 97 -12.79 8.91 6.60
N VAL A 98 -13.23 9.73 5.63
CA VAL A 98 -14.24 9.31 4.65
C VAL A 98 -13.72 8.23 3.70
N TYR A 99 -12.44 8.28 3.31
CA TYR A 99 -11.83 7.23 2.50
C TYR A 99 -11.65 5.93 3.28
N ALA A 100 -11.22 5.98 4.55
CA ALA A 100 -11.10 4.79 5.40
C ALA A 100 -12.46 4.12 5.64
N GLU A 101 -13.55 4.88 5.68
CA GLU A 101 -14.91 4.33 5.71
C GLU A 101 -15.28 3.57 4.43
N VAL A 102 -14.97 4.12 3.25
CA VAL A 102 -15.15 3.41 1.97
C VAL A 102 -14.35 2.10 1.93
N VAL A 103 -13.10 2.11 2.41
CA VAL A 103 -12.25 0.90 2.47
C VAL A 103 -12.86 -0.18 3.39
N ARG A 104 -13.34 0.22 4.56
CA ARG A 104 -14.02 -0.70 5.51
C ARG A 104 -15.29 -1.29 4.89
N ASN A 105 -16.09 -0.45 4.23
CA ASN A 105 -17.32 -0.88 3.57
C ASN A 105 -17.04 -1.83 2.39
N LEU A 106 -15.97 -1.60 1.61
CA LEU A 106 -15.48 -2.50 0.58
C LEU A 106 -15.02 -3.86 1.16
N ASN A 107 -14.25 -3.86 2.25
CA ASN A 107 -13.83 -5.09 2.93
C ASN A 107 -15.03 -5.89 3.48
N ASN A 108 -16.02 -5.20 4.06
CA ASN A 108 -17.22 -5.83 4.59
C ASN A 108 -18.13 -6.40 3.48
N ALA A 109 -18.32 -5.66 2.38
CA ALA A 109 -19.06 -6.16 1.21
C ALA A 109 -18.39 -7.41 0.61
N ARG A 110 -17.06 -7.38 0.46
CA ARG A 110 -16.26 -8.53 0.02
C ARG A 110 -16.39 -9.75 0.95
N GLN A 111 -16.41 -9.56 2.27
CA GLN A 111 -16.62 -10.64 3.26
C GLN A 111 -18.03 -11.26 3.17
N GLN A 112 -19.03 -10.47 2.77
CA GLN A 112 -20.41 -10.91 2.59
C GLN A 112 -20.70 -11.41 1.15
N GLY A 113 -19.73 -11.37 0.24
CA GLY A 113 -19.91 -11.70 -1.17
C GLY A 113 -20.80 -10.73 -1.96
N LEU A 114 -21.00 -9.51 -1.43
CA LEU A 114 -21.85 -8.48 -2.04
C LEU A 114 -21.08 -7.66 -3.09
N PRO A 115 -21.76 -7.22 -4.17
CA PRO A 115 -21.16 -6.31 -5.15
C PRO A 115 -20.88 -4.94 -4.52
N PHE A 116 -19.73 -4.35 -4.86
CA PHE A 116 -19.33 -3.01 -4.44
C PHE A 116 -18.86 -2.20 -5.64
N LYS A 117 -19.06 -0.88 -5.60
CA LYS A 117 -18.69 0.08 -6.65
C LYS A 117 -17.63 1.05 -6.11
N PRO A 118 -16.33 0.66 -6.09
CA PRO A 118 -15.32 1.44 -5.40
C PRO A 118 -15.06 2.80 -6.05
N ALA A 119 -15.12 2.93 -7.40
CA ALA A 119 -14.91 4.23 -8.05
C ALA A 119 -16.05 5.22 -7.71
N THR A 120 -17.31 4.76 -7.75
CA THR A 120 -18.46 5.56 -7.31
C THR A 120 -18.32 5.95 -5.84
N ALA A 121 -17.98 5.00 -4.95
CA ALA A 121 -17.91 5.24 -3.52
C ALA A 121 -16.82 6.27 -3.14
N PHE A 122 -15.61 6.17 -3.68
CA PHE A 122 -14.55 7.15 -3.41
C PHE A 122 -14.87 8.53 -4.00
N LYS A 123 -15.48 8.61 -5.18
CA LYS A 123 -15.96 9.88 -5.74
C LYS A 123 -16.96 10.56 -4.81
N VAL A 124 -17.97 9.83 -4.34
CA VAL A 124 -19.00 10.37 -3.41
C VAL A 124 -18.38 10.78 -2.07
N ALA A 125 -17.44 9.98 -1.54
CA ALA A 125 -16.69 10.33 -0.33
C ALA A 125 -15.89 11.64 -0.51
N TYR A 126 -15.22 11.83 -1.66
CA TYR A 126 -14.51 13.08 -1.95
C TYR A 126 -15.48 14.27 -2.09
N GLU A 127 -16.61 14.10 -2.77
CA GLU A 127 -17.63 15.15 -2.92
C GLU A 127 -18.27 15.55 -1.58
N SER A 128 -18.36 14.63 -0.60
CA SER A 128 -18.85 14.90 0.76
C SER A 128 -17.98 15.89 1.56
N LEU A 129 -16.74 16.13 1.14
CA LEU A 129 -15.82 17.04 1.82
C LEU A 129 -16.22 18.52 1.64
N GLY A 130 -17.07 18.84 0.66
CA GLY A 130 -17.54 20.20 0.40
C GLY A 130 -16.45 21.14 -0.14
N THR A 131 -15.35 20.60 -0.65
CA THR A 131 -14.23 21.38 -1.18
C THR A 131 -14.67 22.14 -2.44
N GLU A 132 -14.81 23.47 -2.36
CA GLU A 132 -15.04 24.29 -3.53
C GLU A 132 -13.86 24.20 -4.51
N ALA A 133 -14.14 24.36 -5.82
CA ALA A 133 -13.12 24.42 -6.86
C ALA A 133 -12.37 25.77 -6.86
N SER A 134 -11.91 26.20 -5.68
CA SER A 134 -11.29 27.50 -5.41
C SER A 134 -9.76 27.42 -5.50
N GLY A 135 -9.26 27.39 -6.73
CA GLY A 135 -7.84 27.55 -7.03
C GLY A 135 -7.63 27.62 -8.53
N GLY A 136 -6.76 28.51 -9.02
CA GLY A 136 -6.49 28.73 -10.45
C GLY A 136 -5.77 27.58 -11.18
N LYS A 137 -5.84 26.36 -10.64
CA LYS A 137 -5.31 25.12 -11.21
C LYS A 137 -6.28 24.57 -12.27
N SER A 138 -5.76 24.02 -13.35
CA SER A 138 -6.59 23.51 -14.47
C SER A 138 -7.15 22.09 -14.23
N VAL A 139 -6.57 21.37 -13.27
CA VAL A 139 -7.02 20.04 -12.84
C VAL A 139 -7.13 20.04 -11.31
N ASN A 140 -8.19 19.39 -10.81
CA ASN A 140 -8.41 19.15 -9.39
C ASN A 140 -8.80 17.68 -9.15
N MET A 141 -8.82 17.25 -7.88
CA MET A 141 -9.13 15.85 -7.56
C MET A 141 -10.59 15.46 -7.86
N GLN A 142 -11.54 16.40 -7.92
CA GLN A 142 -12.90 16.11 -8.40
C GLN A 142 -12.91 15.70 -9.88
N LYS A 143 -12.13 16.40 -10.73
CA LYS A 143 -11.93 16.07 -12.15
C LYS A 143 -11.26 14.69 -12.28
N MET A 144 -10.25 14.39 -11.45
CA MET A 144 -9.58 13.08 -11.40
C MET A 144 -10.55 11.94 -11.02
N TRP A 145 -11.33 12.09 -9.95
CA TRP A 145 -12.32 11.08 -9.55
C TRP A 145 -13.43 10.89 -10.58
N HIS A 146 -13.87 11.95 -11.25
CA HIS A 146 -14.80 11.83 -12.37
C HIS A 146 -14.18 11.06 -13.55
N LEU A 147 -12.89 11.28 -13.87
CA LEU A 147 -12.19 10.50 -14.89
C LEU A 147 -12.14 9.01 -14.51
N ILE A 148 -11.72 8.69 -13.29
CA ILE A 148 -11.62 7.30 -12.80
C ILE A 148 -12.97 6.59 -12.87
N LEU A 149 -14.07 7.23 -12.43
CA LEU A 149 -15.42 6.66 -12.57
C LEU A 149 -15.78 6.35 -14.02
N LYS A 150 -15.47 7.25 -14.97
CA LYS A 150 -15.74 7.01 -16.39
C LYS A 150 -14.83 5.94 -17.01
N LEU A 151 -13.57 5.83 -16.56
CA LEU A 151 -12.66 4.75 -16.93
C LEU A 151 -13.18 3.38 -16.48
N MET A 152 -13.64 3.25 -15.22
CA MET A 152 -14.13 1.95 -14.70
C MET A 152 -15.50 1.57 -15.26
N GLY A 153 -16.32 2.56 -15.65
CA GLY A 153 -17.58 2.32 -16.34
C GLY A 153 -18.67 1.70 -15.45
N GLU A 154 -18.55 1.79 -14.12
CA GLU A 154 -19.45 1.17 -13.13
C GLU A 154 -20.94 1.48 -13.34
N ASP A 155 -21.28 2.60 -14.01
CA ASP A 155 -22.65 3.05 -14.30
C ASP A 155 -23.16 2.69 -15.72
N SER A 156 -22.33 2.04 -16.54
CA SER A 156 -22.57 1.89 -17.98
C SER A 156 -23.07 0.48 -18.34
N MET A 157 -24.36 0.34 -18.67
CA MET A 157 -24.96 -0.92 -19.17
C MET A 157 -24.50 -1.34 -20.58
N MET A 158 -23.33 -0.89 -21.04
CA MET A 158 -22.85 -1.10 -22.42
C MET A 158 -22.49 -2.58 -22.66
N ARG A 159 -22.75 -3.04 -23.88
CA ARG A 159 -22.70 -4.46 -24.27
C ARG A 159 -21.26 -4.99 -24.32
N GLN A 160 -21.12 -6.30 -24.09
CA GLN A 160 -19.88 -7.07 -23.92
C GLN A 160 -19.02 -7.24 -25.20
N SER A 161 -19.10 -6.33 -26.18
CA SER A 161 -18.53 -6.50 -27.53
C SER A 161 -17.22 -5.75 -27.79
N VAL A 162 -16.61 -5.14 -26.76
CA VAL A 162 -15.42 -4.28 -26.88
C VAL A 162 -14.35 -4.75 -25.89
N SER A 163 -13.07 -4.64 -26.26
CA SER A 163 -11.95 -5.00 -25.38
C SER A 163 -11.89 -4.14 -24.11
N ARG A 164 -11.20 -4.62 -23.08
CA ARG A 164 -11.04 -3.84 -21.82
C ARG A 164 -10.16 -2.61 -22.06
N LYS A 165 -9.06 -2.72 -22.81
CA LYS A 165 -8.27 -1.58 -23.32
C LYS A 165 -9.14 -0.51 -24.00
N MET A 166 -10.01 -0.88 -24.95
CA MET A 166 -10.86 0.09 -25.66
C MET A 166 -12.02 0.61 -24.79
N SER A 167 -12.52 -0.17 -23.83
CA SER A 167 -13.49 0.30 -22.84
C SER A 167 -12.94 1.45 -21.99
N LEU A 168 -11.65 1.38 -21.60
CA LEU A 168 -10.94 2.46 -20.92
C LEU A 168 -10.79 3.71 -21.80
N VAL A 169 -10.46 3.55 -23.09
CA VAL A 169 -10.40 4.66 -24.07
C VAL A 169 -11.76 5.36 -24.21
N ILE A 170 -12.86 4.60 -24.29
CA ILE A 170 -14.23 5.15 -24.31
C ILE A 170 -14.54 5.92 -23.01
N GLY A 171 -14.09 5.41 -21.86
CA GLY A 171 -14.20 6.10 -20.57
C GLY A 171 -13.47 7.44 -20.54
N ALA A 172 -12.21 7.48 -21.00
CA ALA A 172 -11.42 8.71 -21.12
C ALA A 172 -12.07 9.72 -22.08
N ARG A 173 -12.55 9.26 -23.25
CA ARG A 173 -13.26 10.12 -24.21
C ARG A 173 -14.53 10.72 -23.61
N ARG A 174 -15.36 9.92 -22.92
CA ARG A 174 -16.58 10.37 -22.23
C ARG A 174 -16.32 11.38 -21.11
N HIS A 175 -15.19 11.24 -20.40
CA HIS A 175 -14.77 12.26 -19.43
C HIS A 175 -14.48 13.61 -20.11
N LEU A 176 -13.77 13.59 -21.23
CA LEU A 176 -13.43 14.79 -22.01
C LEU A 176 -14.67 15.41 -22.68
N GLU A 177 -15.64 14.60 -23.11
CA GLU A 177 -16.93 15.05 -23.64
C GLU A 177 -17.72 15.83 -22.58
N TRP A 178 -17.89 15.26 -21.39
CA TRP A 178 -18.51 15.94 -20.24
C TRP A 178 -17.82 17.25 -19.86
N GLY A 179 -16.47 17.26 -19.87
CA GLY A 179 -15.70 18.47 -19.58
C GLY A 179 -15.98 19.60 -20.58
N HIS A 180 -16.23 19.27 -21.85
CA HIS A 180 -16.55 20.24 -22.89
C HIS A 180 -18.02 20.64 -22.92
N GLU A 181 -18.94 19.75 -22.53
CA GLU A 181 -20.33 20.11 -22.23
C GLU A 181 -20.37 21.20 -21.17
N LYS A 182 -19.67 21.00 -20.04
CA LYS A 182 -19.59 22.01 -18.98
C LYS A 182 -19.02 23.33 -19.50
N TYR A 183 -17.91 23.31 -20.23
CA TYR A 183 -17.33 24.50 -20.86
C TYR A 183 -18.32 25.23 -21.78
N ILE A 184 -19.08 24.51 -22.61
CA ILE A 184 -20.12 25.10 -23.47
C ILE A 184 -21.21 25.79 -22.64
N MET A 185 -21.65 25.17 -21.55
CA MET A 185 -22.64 25.75 -20.63
C MET A 185 -22.09 27.02 -19.95
N ASP A 186 -20.85 26.99 -19.46
CA ASP A 186 -20.21 28.14 -18.81
C ASP A 186 -20.05 29.33 -19.78
N ILE A 187 -19.75 29.06 -21.07
CA ILE A 187 -19.71 30.09 -22.13
C ILE A 187 -21.11 30.65 -22.45
N ILE A 188 -22.14 29.80 -22.51
CA ILE A 188 -23.54 30.23 -22.71
C ILE A 188 -24.03 31.11 -21.54
N GLN A 189 -23.74 30.70 -20.30
CA GLN A 189 -24.15 31.40 -19.09
C GLN A 189 -23.44 32.75 -18.90
N SER A 190 -22.19 32.87 -19.35
CA SER A 190 -21.45 34.14 -19.36
C SER A 190 -21.87 35.10 -20.49
N HIS A 191 -22.55 34.61 -21.54
CA HIS A 191 -22.96 35.41 -22.71
C HIS A 191 -24.45 35.22 -23.08
N PRO A 192 -25.41 35.35 -22.13
CA PRO A 192 -26.79 34.89 -22.32
C PRO A 192 -27.53 35.64 -23.44
N ALA A 193 -27.26 36.94 -23.61
CA ALA A 193 -27.86 37.77 -24.65
C ALA A 193 -27.38 37.37 -26.07
N GLN A 194 -26.15 36.87 -26.20
CA GLN A 194 -25.59 36.41 -27.49
C GLN A 194 -25.98 34.94 -27.77
N ALA A 195 -26.07 34.13 -26.71
CA ALA A 195 -26.50 32.74 -26.78
C ALA A 195 -27.92 32.61 -27.36
N ALA A 196 -28.83 33.51 -26.96
CA ALA A 196 -30.24 33.50 -27.34
C ALA A 196 -30.90 32.10 -27.19
N LEU A 197 -30.56 31.38 -26.11
CA LEU A 197 -31.05 30.03 -25.85
C LEU A 197 -32.55 30.00 -25.49
N GLY A 198 -33.04 31.07 -24.85
CA GLY A 198 -34.44 31.19 -24.42
C GLY A 198 -34.84 30.07 -23.46
N GLY A 199 -36.09 29.61 -23.56
CA GLY A 199 -36.62 28.47 -22.81
C GLY A 199 -36.33 27.10 -23.44
N ALA A 200 -35.46 27.00 -24.44
CA ALA A 200 -35.22 25.75 -25.16
C ALA A 200 -34.34 24.77 -24.35
N VAL A 201 -34.87 23.57 -24.07
CA VAL A 201 -34.22 22.57 -23.21
C VAL A 201 -33.32 21.56 -23.94
N GLY A 202 -33.33 21.54 -25.28
CA GLY A 202 -32.65 20.50 -26.07
C GLY A 202 -31.14 20.71 -26.26
N ASN A 203 -30.39 19.60 -26.29
CA ASN A 203 -28.94 19.54 -26.53
C ASN A 203 -28.48 20.29 -27.79
N LEU A 204 -29.14 20.05 -28.93
CA LEU A 204 -28.82 20.75 -30.18
C LEU A 204 -29.03 22.28 -30.08
N HIS A 205 -29.99 22.74 -29.27
CA HIS A 205 -30.20 24.18 -29.04
C HIS A 205 -29.06 24.80 -28.21
N ARG A 206 -28.49 24.06 -27.25
CA ARG A 206 -27.28 24.48 -26.52
C ARG A 206 -26.08 24.61 -27.47
N VAL A 207 -25.86 23.62 -28.34
CA VAL A 207 -24.79 23.68 -29.35
C VAL A 207 -24.98 24.88 -30.31
N ARG A 208 -26.21 25.13 -30.78
CA ARG A 208 -26.53 26.29 -31.62
C ARG A 208 -26.32 27.63 -30.89
N ALA A 209 -26.75 27.74 -29.64
CA ALA A 209 -26.54 28.92 -28.81
C ALA A 209 -25.04 29.24 -28.61
N PHE A 210 -24.22 28.21 -28.41
CA PHE A 210 -22.76 28.34 -28.38
C PHE A 210 -22.16 28.74 -29.73
N LEU A 211 -22.67 28.19 -30.84
CA LEU A 211 -22.25 28.60 -32.19
C LEU A 211 -22.58 30.07 -32.50
N ARG A 212 -23.72 30.61 -32.04
CA ARG A 212 -24.04 32.05 -32.15
C ARG A 212 -22.98 32.93 -31.48
N ILE A 213 -22.46 32.51 -30.32
CA ILE A 213 -21.38 33.22 -29.63
C ILE A 213 -20.07 33.10 -30.44
N ARG A 214 -19.69 31.89 -30.88
CA ARG A 214 -18.40 31.66 -31.55
C ARG A 214 -18.32 32.18 -32.98
N LEU A 215 -19.44 32.24 -33.69
CA LEU A 215 -19.52 32.61 -35.11
C LEU A 215 -20.22 33.97 -35.32
N ARG A 216 -20.41 34.75 -34.25
CA ARG A 216 -21.12 36.04 -34.25
C ARG A 216 -20.72 36.96 -35.41
N ASP A 217 -19.42 37.07 -35.66
CA ASP A 217 -18.86 38.02 -36.62
C ASP A 217 -18.81 37.48 -38.06
N TYR A 218 -19.24 36.23 -38.28
CA TYR A 218 -19.20 35.60 -39.61
C TYR A 218 -20.44 35.95 -40.45
N GLY A 219 -21.62 36.11 -39.83
CA GLY A 219 -22.88 36.46 -40.52
C GLY A 219 -24.10 35.70 -39.98
N LEU A 220 -25.19 35.70 -40.76
CA LEU A 220 -26.41 34.98 -40.41
C LEU A 220 -26.20 33.45 -40.55
N LEU A 221 -26.47 32.70 -39.48
CA LEU A 221 -26.30 31.25 -39.44
C LEU A 221 -27.51 30.52 -40.03
N ASP A 222 -27.28 29.36 -40.66
CA ASP A 222 -28.29 28.50 -41.29
C ASP A 222 -29.51 28.19 -40.40
N PHE A 223 -29.30 27.91 -39.12
CA PHE A 223 -30.39 27.60 -38.17
C PHE A 223 -31.11 28.82 -37.60
N ASP A 224 -30.65 30.04 -37.87
CA ASP A 224 -31.30 31.31 -37.52
C ASP A 224 -31.92 32.00 -38.75
N ALA A 225 -31.73 31.44 -39.95
CA ALA A 225 -32.25 31.97 -41.19
C ALA A 225 -33.71 31.60 -41.42
N GLY A 226 -34.58 32.62 -41.46
CA GLY A 226 -35.92 32.52 -42.04
C GLY A 226 -35.88 32.48 -43.58
N ASP A 227 -36.98 32.90 -44.22
CA ASP A 227 -37.13 32.97 -45.70
C ASP A 227 -36.27 34.11 -46.31
N ALA A 228 -34.95 33.97 -46.24
CA ALA A 228 -33.97 35.03 -46.42
C ALA A 228 -33.57 35.26 -47.90
N ARG A 229 -34.16 36.27 -48.54
CA ARG A 229 -33.98 36.57 -49.98
C ARG A 229 -32.77 37.46 -50.32
N ARG A 230 -31.82 37.72 -49.41
CA ARG A 230 -30.75 38.72 -49.62
C ARG A 230 -29.32 38.18 -49.61
N GLN A 231 -29.00 37.20 -48.77
CA GLN A 231 -27.73 36.44 -48.82
C GLN A 231 -28.01 35.01 -48.33
N PRO A 232 -27.35 33.98 -48.89
CA PRO A 232 -27.44 32.63 -48.34
C PRO A 232 -26.82 32.62 -46.94
N PRO A 233 -27.45 31.95 -45.96
CA PRO A 233 -26.88 31.87 -44.62
C PRO A 233 -25.67 30.94 -44.60
N ILE A 234 -24.87 31.07 -43.55
CA ILE A 234 -23.69 30.22 -43.34
C ILE A 234 -24.15 28.82 -42.96
N ASP A 235 -23.82 27.85 -43.81
CA ASP A 235 -23.94 26.43 -43.48
C ASP A 235 -23.04 26.11 -42.28
N THR A 236 -23.66 25.72 -41.17
CA THR A 236 -22.95 25.32 -39.94
C THR A 236 -23.01 23.82 -39.69
N THR A 237 -23.41 23.01 -40.69
CA THR A 237 -23.60 21.55 -40.59
C THR A 237 -22.42 20.86 -39.91
N TRP A 238 -21.19 21.10 -40.39
CA TRP A 238 -20.00 20.41 -39.88
C TRP A 238 -19.60 20.87 -38.47
N GLN A 239 -19.85 22.14 -38.15
CA GLN A 239 -19.61 22.70 -36.82
C GLN A 239 -20.65 22.17 -35.82
N GLN A 240 -21.92 22.08 -36.19
CA GLN A 240 -22.98 21.45 -35.41
C GLN A 240 -22.66 19.98 -35.13
N ILE A 241 -22.33 19.18 -36.15
CA ILE A 241 -21.94 17.75 -35.98
C ILE A 241 -20.72 17.64 -35.06
N TYR A 242 -19.67 18.43 -35.30
CA TYR A 242 -18.44 18.38 -34.51
C TYR A 242 -18.69 18.71 -33.03
N PHE A 243 -19.42 19.77 -32.73
CA PHE A 243 -19.66 20.16 -31.34
C PHE A 243 -20.66 19.24 -30.63
N CYS A 244 -21.64 18.66 -31.33
CA CYS A 244 -22.47 17.59 -30.77
C CYS A 244 -21.61 16.34 -30.43
N LEU A 245 -20.70 15.93 -31.32
CA LEU A 245 -19.78 14.83 -31.05
C LEU A 245 -18.83 15.15 -29.87
N ARG A 246 -18.30 16.37 -29.82
CA ARG A 246 -17.36 16.86 -28.79
C ARG A 246 -17.97 16.94 -27.39
N THR A 247 -19.30 17.01 -27.26
CA THR A 247 -20.05 16.96 -26.00
C THR A 247 -20.69 15.61 -25.69
N GLY A 248 -20.55 14.59 -26.55
CA GLY A 248 -21.21 13.30 -26.39
C GLY A 248 -22.70 13.27 -26.79
N TYR A 249 -23.19 14.34 -27.42
CA TYR A 249 -24.56 14.46 -27.96
C TYR A 249 -24.67 13.70 -29.30
N TYR A 250 -24.50 12.37 -29.23
CA TYR A 250 -24.35 11.51 -30.40
C TYR A 250 -25.63 11.41 -31.26
N ASP A 251 -26.81 11.44 -30.63
CA ASP A 251 -28.09 11.36 -31.35
C ASP A 251 -28.38 12.66 -32.12
N GLU A 252 -28.06 13.80 -31.52
CA GLU A 252 -28.14 15.12 -32.16
C GLU A 252 -27.12 15.24 -33.31
N ALA A 253 -25.90 14.72 -33.13
CA ALA A 253 -24.90 14.67 -34.21
C ALA A 253 -25.43 13.85 -35.41
N ARG A 254 -26.08 12.70 -35.15
CA ARG A 254 -26.72 11.86 -36.18
C ARG A 254 -27.89 12.58 -36.85
N GLN A 255 -28.74 13.27 -36.08
CA GLN A 255 -29.87 14.04 -36.61
C GLN A 255 -29.40 15.14 -37.57
N VAL A 256 -28.41 15.94 -37.17
CA VAL A 256 -27.84 17.00 -38.02
C VAL A 256 -27.27 16.39 -39.30
N ALA A 257 -26.45 15.32 -39.17
CA ALA A 257 -25.80 14.68 -40.31
C ALA A 257 -26.79 14.15 -41.36
N LEU A 258 -27.94 13.61 -40.93
CA LEU A 258 -29.03 13.14 -41.81
C LEU A 258 -29.84 14.29 -42.42
N SER A 259 -30.02 15.40 -41.68
CA SER A 259 -30.85 16.52 -42.12
C SER A 259 -30.24 17.40 -43.23
N SER A 260 -28.90 17.44 -43.30
CA SER A 260 -28.18 18.30 -44.25
C SER A 260 -27.68 17.54 -45.47
N ARG A 261 -27.91 18.12 -46.66
CA ARG A 261 -27.38 17.60 -47.93
C ARG A 261 -25.85 17.61 -47.96
N ALA A 262 -25.19 18.53 -47.24
CA ALA A 262 -23.74 18.63 -47.20
C ALA A 262 -23.07 17.41 -46.52
N SER A 263 -23.75 16.78 -45.57
CA SER A 263 -23.25 15.66 -44.76
C SER A 263 -23.87 14.30 -45.09
N HIS A 264 -24.75 14.20 -46.11
CA HIS A 264 -25.48 12.97 -46.42
C HIS A 264 -24.58 11.73 -46.64
N GLN A 265 -23.40 11.90 -47.26
CA GLN A 265 -22.43 10.81 -47.44
C GLN A 265 -21.66 10.45 -46.16
N PHE A 266 -21.60 11.36 -45.18
CA PHE A 266 -20.94 11.16 -43.89
C PHE A 266 -21.87 10.53 -42.85
N ALA A 267 -23.18 10.80 -42.94
CA ALA A 267 -24.19 10.27 -42.02
C ALA A 267 -24.14 8.75 -41.76
N PRO A 268 -23.99 7.85 -42.76
CA PRO A 268 -23.86 6.41 -42.49
C PRO A 268 -22.56 6.08 -41.75
N LEU A 269 -21.43 6.69 -42.13
CA LEU A 269 -20.13 6.50 -41.47
C LEU A 269 -20.18 6.93 -39.99
N LEU A 270 -20.80 8.07 -39.71
CA LEU A 270 -21.01 8.58 -38.36
C LEU A 270 -21.92 7.64 -37.55
N ALA A 271 -22.98 7.12 -38.15
CA ALA A 271 -23.88 6.17 -37.49
C ALA A 271 -23.16 4.88 -37.11
N GLU A 272 -22.29 4.35 -37.98
CA GLU A 272 -21.44 3.19 -37.67
C GLU A 272 -20.47 3.49 -36.52
N TRP A 273 -19.74 4.62 -36.57
CA TRP A 273 -18.81 5.03 -35.50
C TRP A 273 -19.51 5.15 -34.15
N ILE A 274 -20.70 5.78 -34.10
CA ILE A 274 -21.49 5.88 -32.86
C ILE A 274 -21.94 4.49 -32.38
N ASN A 275 -22.50 3.66 -33.28
CA ASN A 275 -23.01 2.33 -32.94
C ASN A 275 -21.89 1.39 -32.45
N GLY A 276 -20.68 1.52 -32.99
CA GLY A 276 -19.48 0.77 -32.60
C GLY A 276 -18.75 1.35 -31.39
N GLY A 277 -19.29 2.36 -30.71
CA GLY A 277 -18.65 2.98 -29.54
C GLY A 277 -17.35 3.73 -29.87
N GLY A 278 -17.18 4.18 -31.11
CA GLY A 278 -15.97 4.80 -31.65
C GLY A 278 -15.14 3.88 -32.56
N MET A 279 -15.54 2.61 -32.70
CA MET A 279 -14.96 1.68 -33.65
C MET A 279 -15.77 1.65 -34.95
N VAL A 280 -15.09 1.45 -36.09
CA VAL A 280 -15.70 1.30 -37.42
C VAL A 280 -15.09 0.11 -38.17
N PRO A 281 -15.82 -0.53 -39.10
CA PRO A 281 -15.27 -1.56 -39.95
C PRO A 281 -14.26 -0.97 -40.95
N ALA A 282 -13.30 -1.80 -41.39
CA ALA A 282 -12.18 -1.37 -42.24
C ALA A 282 -12.61 -0.68 -43.56
N HIS A 283 -13.78 -1.03 -44.13
CA HIS A 283 -14.29 -0.40 -45.34
C HIS A 283 -14.78 1.05 -45.09
N ALA A 284 -15.43 1.31 -43.95
CA ALA A 284 -15.85 2.65 -43.54
C ALA A 284 -14.66 3.54 -43.18
N ALA A 285 -13.66 2.97 -42.49
CA ALA A 285 -12.39 3.64 -42.23
C ALA A 285 -11.66 4.02 -43.53
N ALA A 286 -11.59 3.11 -44.50
CA ALA A 286 -10.97 3.36 -45.81
C ALA A 286 -11.73 4.42 -46.64
N ALA A 287 -13.07 4.37 -46.66
CA ALA A 287 -13.89 5.38 -47.32
C ALA A 287 -13.68 6.78 -46.71
N ALA A 288 -13.62 6.86 -45.37
CA ALA A 288 -13.31 8.11 -44.68
C ALA A 288 -11.88 8.59 -44.95
N ALA A 289 -10.92 7.67 -45.05
CA ALA A 289 -9.54 7.98 -45.41
C ALA A 289 -9.43 8.55 -46.83
N GLU A 290 -10.19 8.04 -47.79
CA GLU A 290 -10.19 8.56 -49.16
C GLU A 290 -10.68 10.02 -49.22
N GLU A 291 -11.73 10.36 -48.47
CA GLU A 291 -12.24 11.74 -48.37
C GLU A 291 -11.25 12.70 -47.70
N CYS A 292 -10.55 12.28 -46.64
CA CYS A 292 -9.44 13.04 -46.06
C CYS A 292 -8.34 13.33 -47.09
N GLU A 293 -7.90 12.31 -47.84
CA GLU A 293 -6.84 12.46 -48.85
C GLU A 293 -7.30 13.35 -50.03
N LYS A 294 -8.58 13.30 -50.43
CA LYS A 294 -9.16 14.26 -51.39
C LYS A 294 -9.06 15.69 -50.88
N MET A 295 -9.45 15.97 -49.63
CA MET A 295 -9.35 17.30 -49.03
C MET A 295 -7.90 17.78 -48.95
N PHE A 296 -6.96 16.92 -48.53
CA PHE A 296 -5.53 17.25 -48.53
C PHE A 296 -4.94 17.55 -49.92
N ARG A 297 -5.41 16.89 -50.98
CA ARG A 297 -4.96 17.15 -52.37
C ARG A 297 -5.52 18.45 -52.96
N MET A 298 -6.70 18.88 -52.52
CA MET A 298 -7.24 20.19 -52.89
C MET A 298 -6.32 21.29 -52.35
N GLY A 299 -5.95 21.20 -51.06
CA GLY A 299 -5.02 22.11 -50.39
C GLY A 299 -5.60 23.52 -50.19
N ASP A 300 -4.92 24.32 -49.36
CA ASP A 300 -5.30 25.71 -49.12
C ASP A 300 -4.71 26.61 -50.23
N ARG A 301 -5.35 26.59 -51.41
CA ARG A 301 -4.90 27.39 -52.57
C ARG A 301 -5.51 28.78 -52.51
N VAL A 302 -4.66 29.80 -52.55
CA VAL A 302 -5.07 31.21 -52.64
C VAL A 302 -6.11 31.40 -53.75
N GLY A 303 -7.30 31.90 -53.40
CA GLY A 303 -8.40 32.14 -54.34
C GLY A 303 -9.39 30.99 -54.55
N ARG A 304 -9.28 29.86 -53.82
CA ARG A 304 -10.37 28.86 -53.70
C ARG A 304 -10.91 28.81 -52.27
N ALA A 305 -12.17 28.41 -52.13
CA ALA A 305 -12.73 28.09 -50.83
C ALA A 305 -11.93 26.95 -50.19
N SER A 306 -11.35 27.22 -49.02
CA SER A 306 -10.70 26.20 -48.20
C SER A 306 -11.72 25.11 -47.83
N TYR A 307 -11.28 23.87 -47.70
CA TYR A 307 -12.17 22.81 -47.20
C TYR A 307 -12.50 23.07 -45.73
N ASP A 308 -13.70 22.67 -45.29
CA ASP A 308 -14.10 22.87 -43.90
C ASP A 308 -13.20 22.05 -42.94
N LYS A 309 -12.57 22.72 -41.98
CA LYS A 309 -11.62 22.08 -41.04
C LYS A 309 -12.32 21.14 -40.05
N LYS A 310 -13.60 21.37 -39.73
CA LYS A 310 -14.43 20.45 -38.94
C LYS A 310 -14.84 19.22 -39.77
N LYS A 311 -15.14 19.39 -41.06
CA LYS A 311 -15.30 18.24 -41.99
C LYS A 311 -14.05 17.36 -41.98
N LEU A 312 -12.85 17.94 -42.18
CA LEU A 312 -11.61 17.16 -42.19
C LEU A 312 -11.37 16.43 -40.85
N LEU A 313 -11.57 17.12 -39.71
CA LEU A 313 -11.46 16.49 -38.38
C LEU A 313 -12.42 15.31 -38.21
N LEU A 314 -13.68 15.46 -38.63
CA LEU A 314 -14.71 14.42 -38.50
C LEU A 314 -14.41 13.19 -39.36
N TYR A 315 -13.95 13.39 -40.60
CA TYR A 315 -13.49 12.28 -41.44
C TYR A 315 -12.21 11.62 -40.91
N ALA A 316 -11.29 12.38 -40.29
CA ALA A 316 -10.07 11.82 -39.70
C ALA A 316 -10.34 11.01 -38.42
N ILE A 317 -11.34 11.40 -37.62
CA ILE A 317 -11.84 10.60 -36.48
C ILE A 317 -12.34 9.24 -36.97
N ILE A 318 -13.15 9.20 -38.02
CA ILE A 318 -13.69 7.95 -38.56
C ILE A 318 -12.59 7.13 -39.26
N SER A 319 -11.68 7.76 -40.00
CA SER A 319 -10.64 7.02 -40.72
C SER A 319 -9.67 6.32 -39.76
N GLY A 320 -9.40 6.92 -38.59
CA GLY A 320 -8.41 6.43 -37.62
C GLY A 320 -6.99 6.32 -38.20
N SER A 321 -6.75 6.83 -39.41
CA SER A 321 -5.52 6.56 -40.17
C SER A 321 -4.36 7.33 -39.56
N ARG A 322 -3.33 6.60 -39.09
CA ARG A 322 -2.12 7.19 -38.51
C ARG A 322 -1.48 8.24 -39.41
N ARG A 323 -1.32 7.90 -40.70
CA ARG A 323 -0.77 8.81 -41.73
C ARG A 323 -1.54 10.13 -41.83
N GLN A 324 -2.85 10.11 -41.62
CA GLN A 324 -3.70 11.30 -41.71
C GLN A 324 -3.64 12.13 -40.45
N ILE A 325 -3.60 11.49 -39.28
CA ILE A 325 -3.43 12.14 -37.98
C ILE A 325 -2.04 12.80 -37.89
N ASP A 326 -0.96 12.07 -38.23
CA ASP A 326 0.41 12.62 -38.26
C ASP A 326 0.52 13.79 -39.26
N ARG A 327 -0.22 13.74 -40.37
CA ARG A 327 -0.33 14.84 -41.32
C ARG A 327 -1.09 16.04 -40.77
N LEU A 328 -2.22 15.84 -40.09
CA LEU A 328 -2.98 16.92 -39.45
C LEU A 328 -2.14 17.66 -38.41
N LEU A 329 -1.47 16.92 -37.52
CA LEU A 329 -0.68 17.47 -36.43
C LEU A 329 0.53 18.29 -36.92
N ARG A 330 1.11 17.89 -38.06
CA ARG A 330 2.24 18.61 -38.69
C ARG A 330 1.78 19.79 -39.55
N ASP A 331 0.78 19.58 -40.41
CA ASP A 331 0.37 20.57 -41.42
C ASP A 331 -0.56 21.66 -40.81
N ILE A 332 -1.25 21.38 -39.68
CA ILE A 332 -2.15 22.31 -39.00
C ILE A 332 -1.93 22.26 -37.46
N PRO A 333 -0.78 22.70 -36.92
CA PRO A 333 -0.47 22.60 -35.49
C PRO A 333 -1.40 23.44 -34.59
N SER A 334 -2.04 24.49 -35.12
CA SER A 334 -3.00 25.34 -34.40
C SER A 334 -4.43 24.76 -34.32
N LEU A 335 -4.63 23.51 -34.74
CA LEU A 335 -5.95 22.84 -34.78
C LEU A 335 -6.54 22.57 -33.39
N PHE A 336 -5.70 22.45 -32.36
CA PHE A 336 -6.09 22.19 -30.97
C PHE A 336 -5.53 23.28 -30.05
N SER A 337 -6.43 24.01 -29.38
CA SER A 337 -6.08 25.09 -28.44
C SER A 337 -5.82 24.58 -27.01
N THR A 338 -6.19 23.34 -26.69
CA THR A 338 -6.04 22.74 -25.36
C THR A 338 -5.53 21.30 -25.49
N ILE A 339 -4.90 20.80 -24.42
CA ILE A 339 -4.48 19.39 -24.35
C ILE A 339 -5.70 18.46 -24.30
N GLU A 340 -6.81 18.88 -23.67
CA GLU A 340 -8.08 18.13 -23.68
C GLU A 340 -8.68 17.97 -25.08
N ASP A 341 -8.61 18.99 -25.94
CA ASP A 341 -9.13 18.90 -27.32
C ASP A 341 -8.25 18.01 -28.20
N PHE A 342 -6.92 18.06 -28.02
CA PHE A 342 -5.99 17.12 -28.66
C PHE A 342 -6.26 15.68 -28.20
N LEU A 343 -6.32 15.43 -26.89
CA LEU A 343 -6.55 14.09 -26.34
C LEU A 343 -7.92 13.55 -26.75
N TRP A 344 -8.98 14.37 -26.73
CA TRP A 344 -10.31 13.93 -27.19
C TRP A 344 -10.28 13.54 -28.66
N PHE A 345 -9.62 14.31 -29.53
CA PHE A 345 -9.49 13.98 -30.94
C PHE A 345 -8.77 12.66 -31.16
N ILE A 346 -7.59 12.46 -30.53
CA ILE A 346 -6.84 11.21 -30.69
C ILE A 346 -7.62 10.02 -30.11
N LEU A 347 -8.19 10.11 -28.90
CA LEU A 347 -9.00 9.05 -28.29
C LEU A 347 -10.34 8.78 -29.02
N SER A 348 -10.76 9.68 -29.92
CA SER A 348 -11.89 9.45 -30.84
C SER A 348 -11.47 8.69 -32.10
N ALA A 349 -10.20 8.78 -32.49
CA ALA A 349 -9.63 8.19 -33.70
C ALA A 349 -8.81 6.91 -33.44
N VAL A 350 -8.45 6.62 -32.19
CA VAL A 350 -7.79 5.36 -31.78
C VAL A 350 -8.68 4.17 -32.12
N GLN A 351 -8.10 3.19 -32.81
CA GLN A 351 -8.75 1.92 -33.12
C GLN A 351 -7.98 0.76 -32.48
N ASP A 352 -8.71 -0.17 -31.89
CA ASP A 352 -8.15 -1.43 -31.39
C ASP A 352 -8.06 -2.45 -32.53
N PHE A 353 -6.85 -2.94 -32.80
CA PHE A 353 -6.57 -3.87 -33.89
C PHE A 353 -5.73 -5.04 -33.35
N PRO A 354 -6.32 -6.24 -33.16
CA PRO A 354 -5.55 -7.41 -32.75
C PRO A 354 -4.55 -7.76 -33.86
N GLY A 355 -3.28 -7.91 -33.49
CA GLY A 355 -2.14 -7.96 -34.42
C GLY A 355 -2.34 -8.87 -35.63
N GLY A 356 -2.68 -8.26 -36.77
CA GLY A 356 -2.90 -8.92 -38.05
C GLY A 356 -2.22 -8.11 -39.15
N THR A 357 -1.47 -8.79 -40.02
CA THR A 357 -0.63 -8.18 -41.04
C THR A 357 -1.45 -7.40 -42.07
N SER A 358 -1.56 -6.08 -41.91
CA SER A 358 -2.07 -5.18 -42.96
C SER A 358 -0.96 -4.89 -43.97
N SER A 359 -0.99 -5.55 -45.12
CA SER A 359 -0.04 -5.37 -46.23
C SER A 359 -0.14 -4.03 -46.98
N ASN A 360 -0.90 -3.06 -46.44
CA ASN A 360 -1.08 -1.71 -46.97
C ASN A 360 -0.56 -0.67 -45.98
N GLU A 361 0.69 -0.21 -46.15
CA GLU A 361 1.35 0.78 -45.27
C GLU A 361 0.57 2.09 -45.08
N GLY A 362 -0.32 2.44 -46.02
CA GLY A 362 -1.12 3.68 -45.98
C GLY A 362 -2.34 3.67 -45.07
N LEU A 363 -2.79 2.50 -44.58
CA LEU A 363 -4.04 2.33 -43.81
C LEU A 363 -3.82 1.86 -42.36
N VAL A 364 -2.59 1.93 -41.85
CA VAL A 364 -2.29 1.58 -40.45
C VAL A 364 -3.11 2.47 -39.49
N PRO A 365 -3.92 1.89 -38.59
CA PRO A 365 -4.69 2.66 -37.62
C PRO A 365 -3.76 3.30 -36.58
N TYR A 366 -4.15 4.44 -36.03
CA TYR A 366 -3.47 5.08 -34.92
C TYR A 366 -3.77 4.32 -33.63
N SER A 367 -2.73 3.80 -32.98
CA SER A 367 -2.88 2.98 -31.78
C SER A 367 -2.86 3.83 -30.49
N LEU A 368 -3.33 3.27 -29.38
CA LEU A 368 -3.11 3.90 -28.06
C LEU A 368 -1.61 4.03 -27.74
N ASP A 369 -0.81 3.08 -28.21
CA ASP A 369 0.62 3.00 -27.94
C ASP A 369 1.37 4.14 -28.68
N ASP A 370 0.86 4.56 -29.84
CA ASP A 370 1.33 5.76 -30.55
C ASP A 370 1.03 7.06 -29.78
N LEU A 371 -0.14 7.17 -29.13
CA LEU A 371 -0.46 8.29 -28.25
C LEU A 371 0.47 8.33 -27.05
N GLN A 372 0.69 7.18 -26.39
CA GLN A 372 1.60 7.08 -25.25
C GLN A 372 3.03 7.44 -25.66
N ALA A 373 3.53 6.90 -26.78
CA ALA A 373 4.84 7.23 -27.33
C ALA A 373 4.97 8.70 -27.79
N TYR A 374 3.87 9.37 -28.14
CA TYR A 374 3.87 10.82 -28.41
C TYR A 374 3.99 11.63 -27.12
N LEU A 375 3.17 11.34 -26.11
CA LEU A 375 3.13 12.07 -24.84
C LEU A 375 4.43 11.89 -24.03
N ASN A 376 4.98 10.69 -24.01
CA ASN A 376 6.17 10.36 -23.21
C ASN A 376 7.49 10.95 -23.77
N LYS A 377 7.43 11.73 -24.86
CA LYS A 377 8.55 12.57 -25.33
C LYS A 377 8.77 13.81 -24.48
N PHE A 378 7.78 14.21 -23.69
CA PHE A 378 7.81 15.40 -22.86
C PHE A 378 7.91 15.00 -21.39
N GLU A 379 8.77 15.67 -20.64
CA GLU A 379 8.96 15.46 -19.20
C GLU A 379 7.72 15.93 -18.38
N PRO A 380 7.54 15.43 -17.14
CA PRO A 380 6.46 15.89 -16.25
C PRO A 380 6.45 17.42 -16.02
N SER A 381 7.63 18.05 -16.07
CA SER A 381 7.84 19.50 -15.93
C SER A 381 7.07 20.32 -16.99
N TYR A 382 7.06 19.85 -18.23
CA TYR A 382 6.34 20.45 -19.37
C TYR A 382 4.84 20.57 -19.11
N TYR A 383 4.24 19.51 -18.57
CA TYR A 383 2.81 19.44 -18.29
C TYR A 383 2.40 20.18 -17.00
N THR A 384 3.19 20.06 -15.95
CA THR A 384 2.90 20.64 -14.62
C THR A 384 3.21 22.13 -14.52
N LYS A 385 3.69 22.78 -15.59
CA LYS A 385 4.16 24.17 -15.60
C LYS A 385 5.25 24.39 -14.54
N ASN A 386 6.22 23.47 -14.49
CA ASN A 386 7.24 23.36 -13.43
C ASN A 386 6.63 23.26 -12.02
N GLY A 387 5.75 22.27 -11.81
CA GLY A 387 5.15 21.96 -10.50
C GLY A 387 4.01 22.86 -10.03
N LYS A 388 3.64 23.93 -10.78
CA LYS A 388 2.53 24.84 -10.41
C LYS A 388 1.14 24.20 -10.53
N ASP A 389 0.99 23.20 -11.39
CA ASP A 389 -0.26 22.49 -11.66
C ASP A 389 0.02 20.97 -11.63
N PRO A 390 0.35 20.40 -10.46
CA PRO A 390 0.97 19.06 -10.34
C PRO A 390 0.04 17.93 -10.79
N LEU A 391 -1.29 18.15 -10.78
CA LEU A 391 -2.28 17.16 -11.22
C LEU A 391 -2.42 17.04 -12.74
N VAL A 392 -1.88 17.97 -13.54
CA VAL A 392 -2.02 17.94 -15.01
C VAL A 392 -1.32 16.72 -15.62
N TYR A 393 -0.13 16.38 -15.14
CA TYR A 393 0.62 15.22 -15.65
C TYR A 393 -0.08 13.87 -15.35
N PRO A 394 -0.44 13.52 -14.09
CA PRO A 394 -1.16 12.28 -13.82
C PRO A 394 -2.56 12.25 -14.46
N TYR A 395 -3.20 13.40 -14.69
CA TYR A 395 -4.44 13.49 -15.47
C TYR A 395 -4.24 13.06 -16.94
N ILE A 396 -3.17 13.53 -17.59
CA ILE A 396 -2.79 13.13 -18.96
C ILE A 396 -2.41 11.65 -19.01
N LEU A 397 -1.70 11.14 -18.00
CA LEU A 397 -1.37 9.71 -17.89
C LEU A 397 -2.65 8.87 -17.77
N LEU A 398 -3.61 9.23 -16.90
CA LEU A 398 -4.90 8.54 -16.80
C LEU A 398 -5.72 8.61 -18.10
N LEU A 399 -5.74 9.75 -18.80
CA LEU A 399 -6.43 9.90 -20.09
C LEU A 399 -5.80 9.06 -21.21
N SER A 400 -4.48 8.87 -21.18
CA SER A 400 -3.75 7.97 -22.10
C SER A 400 -3.67 6.52 -21.60
N ILE A 401 -4.43 6.20 -20.54
CA ILE A 401 -4.52 4.88 -19.89
C ILE A 401 -3.16 4.36 -19.36
N GLN A 402 -2.22 5.27 -19.08
CA GLN A 402 -0.95 4.97 -18.41
C GLN A 402 -1.16 4.89 -16.88
N LEU A 403 -1.98 3.91 -16.48
CA LEU A 403 -2.57 3.82 -15.14
C LEU A 403 -1.53 3.72 -14.02
N LEU A 404 -0.52 2.84 -14.18
CA LEU A 404 0.50 2.62 -13.17
C LEU A 404 1.44 3.84 -13.02
N PRO A 405 2.04 4.40 -14.11
CA PRO A 405 2.76 5.66 -14.04
C PRO A 405 1.98 6.79 -13.36
N ALA A 406 0.66 6.89 -13.58
CA ALA A 406 -0.17 7.93 -12.96
C ALA A 406 -0.23 7.79 -11.43
N ILE A 407 -0.48 6.58 -10.89
CA ILE A 407 -0.53 6.38 -9.43
C ILE A 407 0.86 6.45 -8.80
N SER A 408 1.91 5.99 -9.50
CA SER A 408 3.29 6.09 -9.02
C SER A 408 3.72 7.56 -8.91
N TYR A 409 3.41 8.39 -9.91
CA TYR A 409 3.64 9.84 -9.85
C TYR A 409 2.88 10.51 -8.69
N LEU A 410 1.57 10.23 -8.55
CA LEU A 410 0.75 10.76 -7.44
C LEU A 410 1.25 10.33 -6.04
N SER A 411 1.88 9.15 -5.94
CA SER A 411 2.39 8.64 -4.66
C SER A 411 3.78 9.18 -4.26
N LYS A 412 4.60 9.62 -5.22
CA LYS A 412 6.02 9.96 -5.00
C LYS A 412 6.39 11.41 -5.34
N GLU A 413 5.78 12.01 -6.37
CA GLU A 413 6.32 13.18 -7.06
C GLU A 413 5.38 14.40 -7.11
N ALA A 414 4.09 14.25 -6.77
CA ALA A 414 3.07 15.27 -6.98
C ALA A 414 3.08 16.48 -6.01
N GLY A 415 4.17 16.72 -5.28
CA GLY A 415 4.38 17.91 -4.44
C GLY A 415 3.90 17.81 -2.98
N GLU A 416 3.80 18.96 -2.30
CA GLU A 416 3.50 19.05 -0.86
C GLU A 416 2.04 18.79 -0.49
N GLU A 417 1.12 18.86 -1.45
CA GLU A 417 -0.29 18.51 -1.25
C GLU A 417 -0.41 16.99 -1.12
N GLU A 418 -1.16 16.49 -0.13
CA GLU A 418 -1.21 15.07 0.26
C GLU A 418 -1.96 14.15 -0.74
N TYR A 419 -1.47 14.11 -1.99
CA TYR A 419 -1.96 13.27 -3.08
C TYR A 419 -1.57 11.80 -2.94
N HIS A 420 -0.57 11.48 -2.11
CA HIS A 420 -0.27 10.10 -1.72
C HIS A 420 -1.47 9.39 -1.09
N ILE A 421 -2.35 10.13 -0.41
CA ILE A 421 -3.66 9.63 0.06
C ILE A 421 -4.49 9.20 -1.15
N ASP A 422 -4.70 10.06 -2.14
CA ASP A 422 -5.51 9.72 -3.31
C ASP A 422 -4.87 8.55 -4.08
N ALA A 423 -3.55 8.56 -4.29
CA ALA A 423 -2.81 7.52 -4.98
C ALA A 423 -3.11 6.11 -4.42
N ALA A 424 -3.13 5.94 -3.09
CA ALA A 424 -3.47 4.68 -2.46
C ALA A 424 -4.91 4.22 -2.75
N HIS A 425 -5.87 5.13 -2.74
CA HIS A 425 -7.29 4.80 -2.99
C HIS A 425 -7.59 4.59 -4.48
N ILE A 426 -6.91 5.32 -5.36
CA ILE A 426 -6.96 5.09 -6.80
C ILE A 426 -6.33 3.71 -7.11
N ALA A 427 -5.20 3.36 -6.50
CA ALA A 427 -4.59 2.03 -6.64
C ALA A 427 -5.56 0.90 -6.23
N ILE A 428 -6.33 1.08 -5.14
CA ILE A 428 -7.40 0.14 -4.75
C ILE A 428 -8.43 -0.01 -5.87
N VAL A 429 -8.98 1.10 -6.39
CA VAL A 429 -10.01 1.06 -7.47
C VAL A 429 -9.51 0.37 -8.74
N LEU A 430 -8.29 0.70 -9.18
CA LEU A 430 -7.69 0.14 -10.39
C LEU A 430 -7.36 -1.35 -10.25
N ALA A 431 -6.90 -1.77 -9.07
CA ALA A 431 -6.68 -3.18 -8.77
C ALA A 431 -7.99 -3.96 -8.68
N ASP A 432 -9.03 -3.40 -8.03
CA ASP A 432 -10.33 -4.05 -7.84
C ASP A 432 -11.07 -4.30 -9.17
N ASN A 433 -10.98 -3.36 -10.10
CA ASN A 433 -11.54 -3.47 -11.45
C ASN A 433 -10.69 -4.33 -12.41
N GLY A 434 -9.52 -4.80 -11.99
CA GLY A 434 -8.66 -5.69 -12.79
C GLY A 434 -8.05 -5.04 -14.05
N VAL A 435 -7.87 -3.72 -14.06
CA VAL A 435 -7.43 -2.93 -15.23
C VAL A 435 -5.92 -2.76 -15.34
N LEU A 436 -5.17 -3.01 -14.26
CA LEU A 436 -3.69 -2.87 -14.23
C LEU A 436 -2.96 -3.85 -15.17
N SER A 437 -3.64 -4.89 -15.66
CA SER A 437 -3.09 -5.88 -16.60
C SER A 437 -3.07 -5.44 -18.07
N GLU A 438 -3.82 -4.39 -18.44
CA GLU A 438 -4.13 -4.10 -19.85
C GLU A 438 -3.10 -3.21 -20.55
N VAL A 439 -2.15 -2.64 -19.81
CA VAL A 439 -1.25 -1.57 -20.32
C VAL A 439 0.18 -1.70 -19.78
N SER A 440 0.92 -2.69 -20.27
CA SER A 440 2.38 -2.59 -20.35
C SER A 440 2.72 -1.61 -21.49
N GLY A 441 2.82 -0.31 -21.16
CA GLY A 441 3.04 0.75 -22.14
C GLY A 441 4.36 0.61 -22.92
N ALA A 442 4.43 1.23 -24.09
CA ALA A 442 5.61 1.20 -24.95
C ALA A 442 6.85 1.85 -24.29
N GLY A 443 7.67 1.03 -23.62
CA GLY A 443 8.92 1.44 -22.97
C GLY A 443 9.22 0.68 -21.68
N GLN A 444 8.20 0.32 -20.90
CA GLN A 444 8.34 -0.49 -19.69
C GLN A 444 7.71 -1.86 -19.91
N LYS A 445 8.56 -2.87 -20.16
CA LYS A 445 8.17 -4.29 -20.13
C LYS A 445 8.00 -4.79 -18.69
N LEU A 446 7.23 -4.04 -17.90
CA LEU A 446 6.83 -4.43 -16.56
C LEU A 446 5.73 -5.48 -16.69
N GLY A 447 5.87 -6.62 -16.02
CA GLY A 447 4.93 -7.73 -16.12
C GLY A 447 3.60 -7.41 -15.47
N VAL A 448 2.54 -8.14 -15.84
CA VAL A 448 1.22 -8.01 -15.22
C VAL A 448 1.29 -8.15 -13.69
N MET A 449 2.10 -9.09 -13.20
CA MET A 449 2.27 -9.33 -11.76
C MET A 449 2.97 -8.16 -11.06
N ASP A 450 3.96 -7.56 -11.72
CA ASP A 450 4.75 -6.44 -11.20
C ASP A 450 3.86 -5.19 -11.02
N ALA A 451 2.91 -4.96 -11.94
CA ALA A 451 1.97 -3.84 -11.85
C ALA A 451 1.01 -3.95 -10.65
N TYR A 452 0.48 -5.14 -10.38
CA TYR A 452 -0.31 -5.40 -9.15
C TYR A 452 0.56 -5.36 -7.89
N ALA A 453 1.83 -5.77 -7.97
CA ALA A 453 2.77 -5.67 -6.86
C ALA A 453 3.14 -4.21 -6.52
N GLU A 454 3.35 -3.33 -7.50
CA GLU A 454 3.59 -1.90 -7.24
C GLU A 454 2.34 -1.21 -6.66
N ALA A 455 1.15 -1.47 -7.21
CA ALA A 455 -0.11 -0.98 -6.63
C ALA A 455 -0.31 -1.48 -5.18
N SER A 456 -0.06 -2.77 -4.92
CA SER A 456 -0.05 -3.33 -3.57
C SER A 456 0.99 -2.67 -2.66
N SER A 457 2.15 -2.28 -3.19
CA SER A 457 3.20 -1.61 -2.42
C SER A 457 2.78 -0.22 -1.97
N ILE A 458 2.14 0.57 -2.84
CA ILE A 458 1.58 1.89 -2.50
C ILE A 458 0.54 1.75 -1.38
N ILE A 459 -0.40 0.80 -1.51
CA ILE A 459 -1.45 0.55 -0.50
C ILE A 459 -0.84 0.08 0.82
N ARG A 460 0.13 -0.83 0.80
CA ARG A 460 0.84 -1.30 2.00
C ARG A 460 1.61 -0.17 2.68
N GLN A 461 2.31 0.66 1.91
CA GLN A 461 3.07 1.81 2.44
C GLN A 461 2.13 2.77 3.17
N TYR A 462 0.96 3.05 2.61
CA TYR A 462 -0.09 3.84 3.26
C TYR A 462 -0.61 3.18 4.55
N GLY A 463 -0.98 1.90 4.50
CA GLY A 463 -1.40 1.13 5.69
C GLY A 463 -0.35 1.11 6.81
N SER A 464 0.94 1.02 6.44
CA SER A 464 2.05 1.00 7.40
C SER A 464 2.21 2.30 8.18
N MET A 465 1.69 3.43 7.68
CA MET A 465 1.65 4.70 8.43
C MET A 465 0.76 4.55 9.66
N TYR A 466 -0.41 3.93 9.53
CA TYR A 466 -1.31 3.66 10.65
C TYR A 466 -0.74 2.64 11.63
N LEU A 467 0.01 1.64 11.14
CA LEU A 467 0.71 0.70 12.01
C LEU A 467 1.75 1.42 12.89
N ARG A 468 2.52 2.35 12.32
CA ARG A 468 3.49 3.19 13.08
C ARG A 468 2.81 4.15 14.06
N LEU A 469 1.58 4.59 13.77
CA LEU A 469 0.75 5.43 14.65
C LEU A 469 -0.03 4.62 15.70
N GLY A 470 0.13 3.29 15.76
CA GLY A 470 -0.60 2.42 16.69
C GLY A 470 -2.07 2.17 16.34
N ASN A 471 -2.56 2.70 15.21
CA ASN A 471 -3.93 2.44 14.74
C ASN A 471 -3.99 1.12 13.96
N LEU A 472 -3.95 0.02 14.72
CA LEU A 472 -3.93 -1.33 14.17
C LEU A 472 -5.20 -1.68 13.37
N GLN A 473 -6.37 -1.14 13.74
CA GLN A 473 -7.61 -1.37 12.98
C GLN A 473 -7.50 -0.79 11.56
N MET A 474 -7.05 0.47 11.40
CA MET A 474 -6.90 1.03 10.06
C MET A 474 -5.77 0.34 9.29
N ALA A 475 -4.65 0.00 9.95
CA ALA A 475 -3.59 -0.78 9.31
C ALA A 475 -4.12 -2.10 8.74
N LEU A 476 -4.96 -2.82 9.49
CA LEU A 476 -5.61 -4.07 9.07
C LEU A 476 -6.48 -3.89 7.80
N GLU A 477 -7.35 -2.88 7.76
CA GLU A 477 -8.23 -2.65 6.61
C GLU A 477 -7.43 -2.37 5.32
N TYR A 478 -6.33 -1.58 5.40
CA TYR A 478 -5.44 -1.32 4.26
C TYR A 478 -4.54 -2.51 3.92
N TYR A 479 -4.09 -3.29 4.90
CA TYR A 479 -3.29 -4.50 4.68
C TYR A 479 -4.12 -5.58 3.97
N ALA A 480 -5.41 -5.70 4.29
CA ALA A 480 -6.36 -6.53 3.53
C ALA A 480 -6.49 -6.06 2.07
N GLN A 481 -6.54 -4.75 1.82
CA GLN A 481 -6.57 -4.20 0.46
C GLN A 481 -5.26 -4.40 -0.31
N ALA A 482 -4.10 -4.27 0.33
CA ALA A 482 -2.82 -4.55 -0.29
C ALA A 482 -2.73 -6.03 -0.72
N ALA A 483 -3.09 -6.96 0.18
CA ALA A 483 -3.15 -8.38 -0.14
C ALA A 483 -4.13 -8.69 -1.29
N ALA A 484 -5.33 -8.09 -1.27
CA ALA A 484 -6.28 -8.21 -2.38
C ALA A 484 -5.68 -7.70 -3.70
N ALA A 485 -5.04 -6.52 -3.68
CA ALA A 485 -4.47 -5.88 -4.86
C ALA A 485 -3.39 -6.75 -5.53
N VAL A 486 -2.44 -7.34 -4.79
CA VAL A 486 -1.43 -8.24 -5.39
C VAL A 486 -2.05 -9.49 -6.02
N GLY A 487 -3.22 -9.94 -5.53
CA GLY A 487 -3.99 -11.02 -6.14
C GLY A 487 -4.87 -10.62 -7.33
N GLY A 488 -4.93 -9.35 -7.74
CA GLY A 488 -5.86 -8.87 -8.78
C GLY A 488 -7.23 -8.41 -8.25
N GLY A 489 -7.29 -7.93 -7.02
CA GLY A 489 -8.43 -7.20 -6.45
C GLY A 489 -9.65 -8.05 -6.14
N HIS A 490 -10.81 -7.67 -6.69
CA HIS A 490 -12.08 -8.38 -6.48
C HIS A 490 -12.04 -9.83 -6.99
N VAL A 491 -11.20 -10.12 -7.99
CA VAL A 491 -11.18 -11.40 -8.68
C VAL A 491 -10.57 -12.51 -7.81
N SER A 492 -9.43 -12.25 -7.15
CA SER A 492 -8.88 -13.15 -6.13
C SER A 492 -9.84 -13.30 -4.95
N TRP A 493 -10.34 -12.19 -4.40
CA TRP A 493 -11.18 -12.24 -3.21
C TRP A 493 -12.45 -13.08 -3.40
N THR A 494 -13.07 -13.02 -4.58
CA THR A 494 -14.27 -13.83 -4.89
C THR A 494 -13.97 -15.28 -5.30
N GLY A 495 -12.72 -15.73 -5.17
CA GLY A 495 -12.29 -17.09 -5.53
C GLY A 495 -12.35 -17.38 -7.04
N ARG A 496 -12.46 -16.34 -7.88
CA ARG A 496 -12.54 -16.42 -9.35
C ARG A 496 -11.21 -16.14 -10.05
N GLY A 497 -10.17 -15.80 -9.29
CA GLY A 497 -8.81 -15.63 -9.79
C GLY A 497 -8.09 -16.94 -10.07
N SER A 498 -6.90 -16.83 -10.68
CA SER A 498 -6.03 -17.99 -10.85
C SER A 498 -5.53 -18.52 -9.50
N VAL A 499 -5.09 -19.79 -9.49
CA VAL A 499 -4.51 -20.42 -8.29
C VAL A 499 -3.30 -19.61 -7.79
N ASP A 500 -2.49 -19.06 -8.69
CA ASP A 500 -1.33 -18.23 -8.34
C ASP A 500 -1.74 -16.87 -7.76
N GLN A 501 -2.75 -16.21 -8.33
CA GLN A 501 -3.32 -14.97 -7.76
C GLN A 501 -3.82 -15.19 -6.33
N GLN A 502 -4.56 -16.28 -6.11
CA GLN A 502 -5.06 -16.63 -4.78
C GLN A 502 -3.95 -17.00 -3.81
N ARG A 503 -2.92 -17.70 -4.28
CA ARG A 503 -1.72 -18.03 -3.51
C ARG A 503 -0.96 -16.77 -3.09
N GLN A 504 -0.75 -15.82 -4.00
CA GLN A 504 -0.06 -14.56 -3.71
C GLN A 504 -0.84 -13.68 -2.73
N MET A 505 -2.17 -13.54 -2.93
CA MET A 505 -3.06 -12.87 -1.98
C MET A 505 -2.91 -13.47 -0.58
N ASN A 506 -3.01 -14.81 -0.46
CA ASN A 506 -2.93 -15.51 0.82
C ASN A 506 -1.54 -15.40 1.49
N LEU A 507 -0.45 -15.42 0.71
CA LEU A 507 0.91 -15.25 1.24
C LEU A 507 1.12 -13.82 1.78
N MET A 508 0.74 -12.80 1.00
CA MET A 508 0.82 -11.39 1.42
C MET A 508 -0.07 -11.14 2.64
N LEU A 509 -1.30 -11.65 2.64
CA LEU A 509 -2.24 -11.51 3.75
C LEU A 509 -1.68 -12.12 5.04
N LYS A 510 -1.13 -13.34 4.99
CA LYS A 510 -0.49 -13.97 6.15
C LYS A 510 0.70 -13.13 6.65
N GLN A 511 1.58 -12.68 5.78
CA GLN A 511 2.73 -11.84 6.16
C GLN A 511 2.28 -10.54 6.88
N LEU A 512 1.28 -9.86 6.34
CA LEU A 512 0.76 -8.61 6.89
C LEU A 512 -0.02 -8.81 8.20
N LEU A 513 -0.74 -9.93 8.34
CA LEU A 513 -1.39 -10.32 9.59
C LEU A 513 -0.35 -10.65 10.67
N THR A 514 0.75 -11.33 10.34
CA THR A 514 1.87 -11.55 11.27
C THR A 514 2.49 -10.22 11.71
N GLU A 515 2.68 -9.26 10.80
CA GLU A 515 3.20 -7.93 11.13
C GLU A 515 2.30 -7.18 12.14
N ILE A 516 0.98 -7.31 12.02
CA ILE A 516 0.02 -6.77 13.00
C ILE A 516 0.07 -7.54 14.31
N LEU A 517 0.10 -8.89 14.27
CA LEU A 517 0.15 -9.75 15.45
C LEU A 517 1.37 -9.45 16.34
N PHE A 518 2.49 -9.05 15.71
CA PHE A 518 3.73 -8.71 16.40
C PHE A 518 3.73 -7.28 17.00
N ARG A 519 2.70 -6.47 16.79
CA ARG A 519 2.50 -5.19 17.49
C ARG A 519 1.79 -5.36 18.83
N ASP A 520 1.88 -4.35 19.68
CA ASP A 520 1.24 -4.37 21.00
C ASP A 520 -0.26 -4.13 20.85
N GLY A 521 -1.07 -4.97 21.47
CA GLY A 521 -2.51 -5.07 21.18
C GLY A 521 -2.86 -5.87 19.92
N GLY A 522 -1.88 -6.26 19.08
CA GLY A 522 -2.10 -7.05 17.87
C GLY A 522 -2.72 -8.43 18.12
N VAL A 523 -2.29 -9.10 19.18
CA VAL A 523 -2.87 -10.35 19.68
C VAL A 523 -4.35 -10.16 20.03
N TYR A 524 -4.72 -9.11 20.77
CA TYR A 524 -6.11 -8.85 21.16
C TYR A 524 -6.98 -8.48 19.96
N LEU A 525 -6.48 -7.67 19.04
CA LEU A 525 -7.19 -7.30 17.80
C LEU A 525 -7.50 -8.53 16.94
N LEU A 526 -6.49 -9.36 16.66
CA LEU A 526 -6.64 -10.48 15.74
C LEU A 526 -7.29 -11.69 16.40
N LEU A 527 -6.93 -12.02 17.65
CA LEU A 527 -7.42 -13.22 18.33
C LEU A 527 -8.70 -12.99 19.14
N GLY A 528 -8.97 -11.76 19.57
CA GLY A 528 -10.07 -11.42 20.47
C GLY A 528 -9.73 -11.61 21.94
N SER A 529 -10.75 -11.69 22.79
CA SER A 529 -10.56 -11.78 24.25
C SER A 529 -10.12 -13.18 24.70
N ARG A 530 -10.50 -14.22 23.96
CA ARG A 530 -10.20 -15.66 24.18
C ARG A 530 -10.08 -16.42 22.85
N GLY A 531 -9.49 -17.62 22.90
CA GLY A 531 -9.38 -18.52 21.76
C GLY A 531 -8.31 -18.15 20.72
N ALA A 532 -8.42 -18.78 19.55
CA ALA A 532 -7.48 -18.75 18.43
C ALA A 532 -7.98 -17.88 17.26
N GLY A 533 -8.70 -16.79 17.58
CA GLY A 533 -9.27 -15.88 16.59
C GLY A 533 -10.75 -16.05 16.29
N GLU A 534 -11.49 -16.84 17.07
CA GLU A 534 -12.95 -16.99 16.94
C GLU A 534 -13.72 -15.70 17.25
N GLU A 535 -13.20 -14.90 18.19
CA GLU A 535 -13.75 -13.64 18.70
C GLU A 535 -13.13 -12.38 18.08
N GLY A 536 -11.98 -12.52 17.41
CA GLY A 536 -11.19 -11.41 16.87
C GLY A 536 -11.28 -11.27 15.35
N GLU A 537 -10.57 -10.26 14.84
CA GLU A 537 -10.60 -9.90 13.42
C GLU A 537 -10.02 -10.98 12.49
N LEU A 538 -9.20 -11.92 13.00
CA LEU A 538 -8.58 -12.97 12.19
C LEU A 538 -9.61 -13.84 11.46
N ARG A 539 -10.78 -14.08 12.07
CA ARG A 539 -11.89 -14.84 11.47
C ARG A 539 -12.47 -14.21 10.21
N ARG A 540 -12.33 -12.89 10.01
CA ARG A 540 -12.73 -12.19 8.77
C ARG A 540 -11.92 -12.64 7.56
N PHE A 541 -10.72 -13.17 7.78
CA PHE A 541 -9.75 -13.52 6.74
C PHE A 541 -9.47 -15.02 6.65
N LEU A 542 -9.45 -15.71 7.79
CA LEU A 542 -9.22 -17.16 7.89
C LEU A 542 -10.44 -17.80 8.55
N THR A 543 -11.41 -18.23 7.74
CA THR A 543 -12.68 -18.81 8.20
C THR A 543 -12.52 -20.24 8.72
N ASP A 544 -11.64 -21.04 8.11
CA ASP A 544 -11.30 -22.39 8.58
C ASP A 544 -10.46 -22.37 9.86
N HIS A 545 -10.86 -23.18 10.84
CA HIS A 545 -10.15 -23.35 12.11
C HIS A 545 -8.76 -23.95 11.92
N LYS A 546 -8.60 -24.95 11.04
CA LYS A 546 -7.28 -25.59 10.82
C LYS A 546 -6.30 -24.60 10.19
N ALA A 547 -6.76 -23.80 9.23
CA ALA A 547 -5.98 -22.72 8.62
C ALA A 547 -5.59 -21.63 9.62
N ARG A 548 -6.48 -21.22 10.55
CA ARG A 548 -6.12 -20.32 11.66
C ARG A 548 -5.05 -20.93 12.56
N GLN A 549 -5.27 -22.15 13.04
CA GLN A 549 -4.34 -22.86 13.91
C GLN A 549 -2.95 -23.00 13.27
N GLN A 550 -2.88 -23.41 11.99
CA GLN A 550 -1.61 -23.53 11.27
C GLN A 550 -0.90 -22.17 11.08
N PHE A 551 -1.65 -21.10 10.78
CA PHE A 551 -1.10 -19.74 10.67
C PHE A 551 -0.50 -19.27 12.01
N LEU A 552 -1.20 -19.51 13.13
CA LEU A 552 -0.75 -19.05 14.44
C LEU A 552 0.43 -19.88 14.99
N LEU A 553 0.51 -21.18 14.69
CA LEU A 553 1.69 -22.00 15.00
C LEU A 553 2.94 -21.49 14.25
N GLU A 554 2.79 -21.13 12.97
CA GLU A 554 3.87 -20.54 12.17
C GLU A 554 4.27 -19.15 12.70
N ALA A 555 3.30 -18.32 13.08
CA ALA A 555 3.58 -17.00 13.66
C ALA A 555 4.27 -17.09 15.03
N ALA A 556 3.89 -18.06 15.88
CA ALA A 556 4.59 -18.34 17.15
C ALA A 556 6.04 -18.77 16.91
N ARG A 557 6.28 -19.66 15.94
CA ARG A 557 7.64 -20.06 15.54
C ARG A 557 8.47 -18.85 15.10
N GLN A 558 7.92 -17.97 14.28
CA GLN A 558 8.60 -16.74 13.86
C GLN A 558 8.86 -15.77 15.03
N CYS A 559 8.00 -15.75 16.06
CA CYS A 559 8.30 -15.06 17.32
C CYS A 559 9.51 -15.68 18.04
N LEU A 560 9.60 -17.01 18.14
CA LEU A 560 10.76 -17.71 18.75
C LEU A 560 12.06 -17.39 18.01
N ASP A 561 12.06 -17.50 16.68
CA ASP A 561 13.21 -17.22 15.82
C ASP A 561 13.64 -15.74 15.89
N SER A 562 12.70 -14.83 16.20
CA SER A 562 12.95 -13.40 16.42
C SER A 562 13.24 -13.00 17.87
N GLY A 563 13.27 -13.95 18.81
CA GLY A 563 13.47 -13.68 20.25
C GLY A 563 12.28 -13.04 20.98
N LEU A 564 11.09 -12.98 20.36
CA LEU A 564 9.86 -12.42 20.92
C LEU A 564 9.11 -13.46 21.76
N TYR A 565 9.78 -14.00 22.79
CA TYR A 565 9.30 -15.15 23.57
C TYR A 565 7.91 -14.94 24.18
N ASP A 566 7.65 -13.80 24.83
CA ASP A 566 6.35 -13.50 25.46
C ASP A 566 5.19 -13.57 24.46
N LYS A 567 5.42 -13.11 23.22
CA LYS A 567 4.39 -13.16 22.15
C LYS A 567 4.21 -14.58 21.64
N SER A 568 5.28 -15.38 21.51
CA SER A 568 5.16 -16.81 21.19
C SER A 568 4.34 -17.55 22.25
N ILE A 569 4.67 -17.36 23.53
CA ILE A 569 4.00 -18.01 24.67
C ILE A 569 2.52 -17.66 24.68
N GLU A 570 2.17 -16.39 24.52
CA GLU A 570 0.77 -15.95 24.45
C GLU A 570 0.05 -16.57 23.25
N ILE A 571 0.64 -16.57 22.05
CA ILE A 571 0.04 -17.20 20.85
C ILE A 571 -0.14 -18.72 21.05
N GLN A 572 0.84 -19.42 21.62
CA GLN A 572 0.75 -20.86 21.90
C GLN A 572 -0.35 -21.17 22.93
N LYS A 573 -0.45 -20.37 24.01
CA LYS A 573 -1.54 -20.44 25.01
C LYS A 573 -2.92 -20.26 24.36
N ARG A 574 -3.05 -19.36 23.39
CA ARG A 574 -4.30 -19.07 22.66
C ARG A 574 -4.77 -20.20 21.75
N ILE A 575 -3.83 -20.96 21.19
CA ILE A 575 -4.12 -22.13 20.34
C ILE A 575 -4.43 -23.38 21.20
N GLY A 576 -4.05 -23.38 22.48
CA GLY A 576 -4.06 -24.57 23.34
C GLY A 576 -2.83 -25.47 23.16
N ALA A 577 -1.74 -24.94 22.60
CA ALA A 577 -0.44 -25.62 22.51
C ALA A 577 0.38 -25.36 23.79
N PHE A 578 -0.15 -25.81 24.92
CA PHE A 578 0.37 -25.54 26.25
C PHE A 578 1.73 -26.19 26.50
N SER A 579 1.97 -27.38 25.94
CA SER A 579 3.26 -28.07 26.00
C SER A 579 4.37 -27.23 25.37
N MET A 580 4.12 -26.64 24.19
CA MET A 580 5.06 -25.75 23.49
C MET A 580 5.29 -24.43 24.23
N ALA A 581 4.23 -23.89 24.86
CA ALA A 581 4.33 -22.67 25.67
C ALA A 581 5.18 -22.90 26.93
N LEU A 582 4.98 -24.03 27.62
CA LEU A 582 5.80 -24.43 28.77
C LEU A 582 7.24 -24.76 28.37
N ASP A 583 7.48 -25.42 27.24
CA ASP A 583 8.83 -25.66 26.72
C ASP A 583 9.59 -24.34 26.47
N THR A 584 8.90 -23.35 25.88
CA THR A 584 9.43 -22.01 25.67
C THR A 584 9.78 -21.33 27.01
N ILE A 585 8.92 -21.43 28.02
CA ILE A 585 9.19 -20.92 29.38
C ILE A 585 10.36 -21.65 30.02
N ASN A 586 10.43 -22.98 29.91
CA ASN A 586 11.50 -23.80 30.48
C ASN A 586 12.86 -23.45 29.87
N LYS A 587 12.91 -23.22 28.54
CA LYS A 587 14.09 -22.69 27.85
C LYS A 587 14.49 -21.33 28.41
N CYS A 588 13.58 -20.35 28.44
CA CYS A 588 13.87 -19.01 28.93
C CYS A 588 14.27 -18.99 30.42
N LEU A 589 13.68 -19.88 31.23
CA LEU A 589 13.98 -20.01 32.65
C LEU A 589 15.36 -20.62 32.87
N SER A 590 15.73 -21.63 32.08
CA SER A 590 17.08 -22.20 32.06
C SER A 590 18.14 -21.16 31.66
N GLU A 591 17.88 -20.37 30.62
CA GLU A 591 18.74 -19.26 30.20
C GLU A 591 18.87 -18.19 31.31
N ALA A 592 17.77 -17.83 31.98
CA ALA A 592 17.76 -16.85 33.06
C ALA A 592 18.47 -17.36 34.34
N ILE A 593 18.35 -18.65 34.68
CA ILE A 593 19.13 -19.30 35.76
C ILE A 593 20.63 -19.27 35.43
N CYS A 594 21.00 -19.61 34.19
CA CYS A 594 22.38 -19.54 33.70
C CYS A 594 22.93 -18.09 33.63
N ALA A 595 22.07 -17.08 33.52
CA ALA A 595 22.48 -15.67 33.62
C ALA A 595 22.68 -15.24 35.08
N LEU A 596 21.80 -15.70 35.97
CA LEU A 596 21.83 -15.44 37.42
C LEU A 596 23.08 -16.05 38.08
N SER A 597 23.43 -17.30 37.74
CA SER A 597 24.64 -17.98 38.24
C SER A 597 25.93 -17.21 37.91
N ARG A 598 25.94 -16.48 36.79
CA ARG A 598 27.05 -15.66 36.29
C ARG A 598 27.01 -14.22 36.80
N GLY A 599 26.12 -13.91 37.73
CA GLY A 599 26.07 -12.61 38.42
C GLY A 599 25.37 -11.48 37.65
N ARG A 600 24.58 -11.77 36.60
CA ARG A 600 23.77 -10.74 35.93
C ARG A 600 22.56 -10.38 36.79
N LEU A 601 22.35 -9.07 37.01
CA LEU A 601 21.31 -8.56 37.92
C LEU A 601 19.88 -8.81 37.42
N ASP A 602 19.67 -8.81 36.10
CA ASP A 602 18.34 -8.89 35.48
C ASP A 602 17.65 -10.27 35.70
N GLY A 603 18.42 -11.31 36.04
CA GLY A 603 17.90 -12.68 36.14
C GLY A 603 16.88 -12.89 37.26
N GLU A 604 16.89 -12.10 38.35
CA GLU A 604 15.96 -12.32 39.47
C GLU A 604 14.52 -11.90 39.15
N SER A 605 14.33 -10.78 38.46
CA SER A 605 13.00 -10.35 38.00
C SER A 605 12.49 -11.26 36.88
N GLN A 606 13.37 -11.61 35.93
CA GLN A 606 13.03 -12.47 34.80
C GLN A 606 12.61 -13.89 35.25
N THR A 607 13.37 -14.52 36.15
CA THR A 607 13.02 -15.86 36.68
C THR A 607 11.68 -15.87 37.42
N ALA A 608 11.37 -14.84 38.21
CA ALA A 608 10.09 -14.73 38.91
C ALA A 608 8.91 -14.56 37.94
N GLY A 609 9.06 -13.72 36.91
CA GLY A 609 8.04 -13.53 35.87
C GLY A 609 7.76 -14.79 35.05
N LEU A 610 8.82 -15.51 34.65
CA LEU A 610 8.71 -16.77 33.90
C LEU A 610 8.01 -17.87 34.72
N ILE A 611 8.34 -18.00 36.00
CA ILE A 611 7.64 -18.92 36.92
C ILE A 611 6.16 -18.53 37.04
N HIS A 612 5.84 -17.24 37.20
CA HIS A 612 4.45 -16.81 37.27
C HIS A 612 3.67 -17.16 35.99
N SER A 613 4.25 -16.88 34.82
CA SER A 613 3.68 -17.21 33.50
C SER A 613 3.49 -18.73 33.32
N GLY A 614 4.45 -19.55 33.74
CA GLY A 614 4.33 -21.01 33.70
C GLY A 614 3.19 -21.54 34.58
N ASN A 615 3.01 -20.95 35.76
CA ASN A 615 1.88 -21.27 36.64
C ASN A 615 0.54 -20.77 36.07
N GLU A 616 0.49 -19.59 35.44
CA GLU A 616 -0.72 -19.08 34.75
C GLU A 616 -1.16 -20.03 33.62
N ILE A 617 -0.21 -20.56 32.85
CA ILE A 617 -0.47 -21.55 31.80
C ILE A 617 -1.03 -22.85 32.40
N LEU A 618 -0.44 -23.36 33.48
CA LEU A 618 -0.92 -24.57 34.14
C LEU A 618 -2.31 -24.39 34.76
N GLU A 619 -2.64 -23.22 35.31
CA GLU A 619 -4.01 -22.91 35.73
C GLU A 619 -4.97 -22.81 34.54
N THR A 620 -4.58 -22.13 33.45
CA THR A 620 -5.39 -22.01 32.23
C THR A 620 -5.71 -23.37 31.62
N PHE A 621 -4.72 -24.26 31.57
CA PHE A 621 -4.82 -25.64 31.07
C PHE A 621 -5.87 -26.47 31.81
N LYS A 622 -6.00 -26.34 33.14
CA LYS A 622 -7.00 -27.09 33.94
C LYS A 622 -8.44 -26.85 33.50
N TYR A 623 -8.74 -25.65 33.01
CA TYR A 623 -10.08 -25.23 32.61
C TYR A 623 -10.26 -25.17 31.09
N TYR A 624 -9.27 -25.61 30.31
CA TYR A 624 -9.35 -25.57 28.85
C TYR A 624 -10.17 -26.75 28.31
N PRO A 625 -11.19 -26.51 27.47
CA PRO A 625 -12.01 -27.58 26.90
C PRO A 625 -11.23 -28.38 25.85
N GLU A 626 -11.56 -29.67 25.68
CA GLU A 626 -11.13 -30.51 24.55
C GLU A 626 -9.59 -30.64 24.34
N VAL A 627 -8.83 -30.90 25.41
CA VAL A 627 -7.38 -31.19 25.32
C VAL A 627 -7.13 -32.68 25.01
N SER A 628 -6.28 -32.97 24.01
CA SER A 628 -5.89 -34.33 23.61
C SER A 628 -5.08 -35.06 24.71
N PHE A 629 -5.13 -36.40 24.73
CA PHE A 629 -4.36 -37.18 25.71
C PHE A 629 -2.85 -36.95 25.59
N GLN A 630 -2.32 -36.89 24.37
CA GLN A 630 -0.90 -36.62 24.09
C GLN A 630 -0.45 -35.27 24.63
N GLU A 631 -1.27 -34.22 24.47
CA GLU A 631 -0.96 -32.89 25.00
C GLU A 631 -0.95 -32.87 26.53
N ARG A 632 -1.77 -33.69 27.20
CA ARG A 632 -1.74 -33.83 28.68
C ARG A 632 -0.45 -34.48 29.18
N GLU A 633 0.01 -35.53 28.51
CA GLU A 633 1.30 -36.17 28.82
C GLU A 633 2.44 -35.17 28.64
N HIS A 634 2.50 -34.47 27.50
CA HIS A 634 3.55 -33.47 27.24
C HIS A 634 3.50 -32.26 28.19
N VAL A 635 2.31 -31.81 28.60
CA VAL A 635 2.18 -30.77 29.65
C VAL A 635 2.68 -31.29 31.01
N SER A 636 2.46 -32.56 31.35
CA SER A 636 2.99 -33.19 32.57
C SER A 636 4.53 -33.29 32.55
N GLU A 637 5.11 -33.67 31.42
CA GLU A 637 6.55 -33.68 31.18
C GLU A 637 7.14 -32.27 31.37
N GLN A 638 6.56 -31.27 30.70
CA GLN A 638 7.03 -29.88 30.76
C GLN A 638 6.79 -29.21 32.13
N GLN A 639 5.71 -29.56 32.83
CA GLN A 639 5.49 -29.18 34.22
C GLN A 639 6.57 -29.77 35.13
N THR A 640 6.97 -31.03 34.90
CA THR A 640 8.04 -31.67 35.68
C THR A 640 9.35 -30.90 35.49
N ILE A 641 9.71 -30.59 34.24
CA ILE A 641 10.90 -29.77 33.91
C ILE A 641 10.84 -28.39 34.60
N LEU A 642 9.67 -27.72 34.60
CA LEU A 642 9.49 -26.45 35.30
C LEU A 642 9.81 -26.55 36.80
N ARG A 643 9.33 -27.60 37.49
CA ARG A 643 9.65 -27.80 38.92
C ARG A 643 11.11 -28.17 39.17
N GLN A 644 11.75 -28.88 38.24
CA GLN A 644 13.18 -29.16 38.31
C GLN A 644 14.00 -27.86 38.22
N LEU A 645 13.64 -26.95 37.30
CA LEU A 645 14.27 -25.63 37.17
C LEU A 645 13.98 -24.71 38.37
N GLU A 646 12.75 -24.71 38.91
CA GLU A 646 12.41 -23.99 40.15
C GLU A 646 13.27 -24.48 41.34
N THR A 647 13.51 -25.79 41.45
CA THR A 647 14.37 -26.39 42.49
C THR A 647 15.82 -25.92 42.33
N ILE A 648 16.36 -25.90 41.11
CA ILE A 648 17.71 -25.39 40.84
C ILE A 648 17.81 -23.90 41.19
N LEU A 649 16.80 -23.10 40.82
CA LEU A 649 16.75 -21.67 41.15
C LEU A 649 16.71 -21.42 42.66
N SER A 650 15.99 -22.23 43.43
CA SER A 650 15.92 -22.07 44.90
C SER A 650 17.29 -22.25 45.55
N ILE A 651 18.06 -23.25 45.10
CA ILE A 651 19.44 -23.51 45.54
C ILE A 651 20.34 -22.31 45.23
N HIS A 652 20.30 -21.78 43.99
CA HIS A 652 21.06 -20.58 43.63
C HIS A 652 20.68 -19.37 44.51
N LYS A 653 19.40 -19.16 44.83
CA LYS A 653 18.94 -18.06 45.71
C LYS A 653 19.42 -18.24 47.15
N LEU A 654 19.31 -19.44 47.74
CA LEU A 654 19.80 -19.75 49.09
C LEU A 654 21.31 -19.51 49.20
N THR A 655 22.10 -19.94 48.19
CA THR A 655 23.54 -19.69 48.14
C THR A 655 23.87 -18.20 48.07
N ARG A 656 23.15 -17.41 47.25
CA ARG A 656 23.35 -15.94 47.19
C ARG A 656 23.03 -15.23 48.51
N LEU A 657 22.10 -15.76 49.30
CA LEU A 657 21.77 -15.27 50.64
C LEU A 657 22.74 -15.75 51.74
N GLY A 658 23.79 -16.52 51.39
CA GLY A 658 24.74 -17.09 52.34
C GLY A 658 24.19 -18.28 53.15
N GLN A 659 23.01 -18.79 52.82
CA GLN A 659 22.35 -19.91 53.50
C GLN A 659 22.85 -21.26 52.97
N TYR A 660 24.18 -21.48 53.03
CA TYR A 660 24.85 -22.61 52.42
C TYR A 660 24.35 -23.97 52.90
N LEU A 661 24.03 -24.10 54.20
CA LEU A 661 23.55 -25.37 54.77
C LEU A 661 22.14 -25.72 54.30
N ASP A 662 21.27 -24.73 54.08
CA ASP A 662 19.93 -24.95 53.52
C ASP A 662 19.99 -25.21 52.01
N ALA A 663 20.90 -24.53 51.28
CA ALA A 663 21.18 -24.87 49.88
C ALA A 663 21.61 -26.34 49.71
N LEU A 664 22.48 -26.86 50.60
CA LEU A 664 22.89 -28.28 50.58
C LEU A 664 21.77 -29.24 50.95
N ARG A 665 20.86 -28.86 51.86
CA ARG A 665 19.65 -29.64 52.15
C ARG A 665 18.76 -29.77 50.93
N GLU A 666 18.60 -28.71 50.13
CA GLU A 666 17.84 -28.79 48.88
C GLU A 666 18.59 -29.58 47.79
N VAL A 667 19.93 -29.46 47.68
CA VAL A 667 20.75 -30.31 46.78
C VAL A 667 20.57 -31.80 47.10
N ALA A 668 20.54 -32.18 48.38
CA ALA A 668 20.32 -33.57 48.80
C ALA A 668 18.91 -34.09 48.49
N LYS A 669 17.91 -33.21 48.37
CA LYS A 669 16.51 -33.57 48.08
C LYS A 669 16.20 -33.70 46.59
N ILE A 670 17.13 -33.34 45.69
CA ILE A 670 16.89 -33.38 44.24
C ILE A 670 16.55 -34.81 43.81
N PRO A 671 15.31 -35.13 43.38
CA PRO A 671 14.91 -36.51 43.09
C PRO A 671 15.49 -37.01 41.76
N PHE A 672 16.00 -36.10 40.92
CA PHE A 672 16.54 -36.36 39.59
C PHE A 672 18.07 -36.32 39.52
N LEU A 673 18.77 -36.25 40.66
CA LEU A 673 20.24 -36.30 40.74
C LEU A 673 20.68 -37.15 41.95
N PRO A 674 21.71 -38.01 41.82
CA PRO A 674 22.11 -38.95 42.87
C PRO A 674 22.99 -38.28 43.94
N PHE A 675 22.54 -37.17 44.54
CA PHE A 675 23.33 -36.38 45.50
C PHE A 675 22.90 -36.53 46.97
N ASP A 676 21.82 -37.25 47.26
CA ASP A 676 21.49 -37.64 48.64
C ASP A 676 22.64 -38.50 49.22
N PRO A 677 23.35 -38.04 50.27
CA PRO A 677 24.42 -38.80 50.90
C PRO A 677 23.94 -40.08 51.61
N ARG A 678 22.62 -40.25 51.82
CA ARG A 678 22.01 -41.42 52.49
C ARG A 678 21.43 -42.44 51.52
N ALA A 679 21.18 -42.08 50.26
CA ALA A 679 20.74 -43.00 49.22
C ALA A 679 21.86 -43.98 48.81
N PRO A 680 21.54 -45.19 48.33
CA PRO A 680 22.54 -46.08 47.73
C PRO A 680 23.09 -45.51 46.41
N ASP A 681 24.30 -45.92 46.03
CA ASP A 681 24.92 -45.51 44.77
C ASP A 681 24.24 -46.19 43.58
N THR A 682 23.37 -45.44 42.90
CA THR A 682 22.65 -45.90 41.71
C THR A 682 23.43 -45.57 40.44
N SER A 683 23.83 -46.61 39.69
CA SER A 683 24.67 -46.50 38.50
C SER A 683 23.90 -46.16 37.20
N ALA A 684 22.74 -45.52 37.30
CA ALA A 684 21.91 -45.22 36.13
C ALA A 684 22.48 -44.03 35.33
N ASP A 685 22.24 -44.02 34.01
CA ASP A 685 22.52 -42.92 33.09
C ASP A 685 21.56 -41.71 33.32
N VAL A 686 21.46 -41.26 34.57
CA VAL A 686 20.50 -40.22 35.02
C VAL A 686 20.60 -38.97 34.16
N PHE A 687 21.81 -38.56 33.77
CA PHE A 687 22.02 -37.39 32.91
C PHE A 687 21.33 -37.50 31.55
N GLN A 688 21.36 -38.67 30.91
CA GLN A 688 20.77 -38.87 29.57
C GLN A 688 19.25 -38.71 29.58
N ASN A 689 18.61 -38.96 30.74
CA ASN A 689 17.16 -38.84 30.93
C ASN A 689 16.72 -37.42 31.34
N LEU A 690 17.63 -36.47 31.52
CA LEU A 690 17.29 -35.08 31.86
C LEU A 690 16.99 -34.26 30.62
N SER A 691 16.04 -33.34 30.75
CA SER A 691 15.75 -32.33 29.73
C SER A 691 17.01 -31.50 29.39
N PRO A 692 17.24 -31.13 28.12
CA PRO A 692 18.31 -30.21 27.72
C PRO A 692 18.30 -28.89 28.51
N HIS A 693 17.11 -28.39 28.87
CA HIS A 693 16.95 -27.16 29.67
C HIS A 693 17.54 -27.32 31.08
N VAL A 694 17.36 -28.50 31.70
CA VAL A 694 17.94 -28.82 33.02
C VAL A 694 19.43 -29.12 32.90
N GLN A 695 19.84 -29.85 31.87
CA GLN A 695 21.25 -30.16 31.59
C GLN A 695 22.09 -28.89 31.46
N ALA A 696 21.57 -27.84 30.81
CA ALA A 696 22.25 -26.55 30.68
C ALA A 696 22.56 -25.87 32.03
N CYS A 697 21.73 -26.06 33.05
CA CYS A 697 21.93 -25.49 34.39
C CYS A 697 22.85 -26.32 35.30
N LEU A 698 23.04 -27.62 35.02
CA LEU A 698 23.81 -28.53 35.87
C LEU A 698 25.25 -28.06 36.18
N PRO A 699 26.05 -27.53 35.22
CA PRO A 699 27.42 -27.13 35.52
C PRO A 699 27.49 -26.02 36.58
N ASP A 700 26.56 -25.08 36.54
CA ASP A 700 26.53 -23.96 37.48
C ASP A 700 25.91 -24.37 38.83
N LEU A 701 24.92 -25.27 38.83
CA LEU A 701 24.41 -25.93 40.06
C LEU A 701 25.54 -26.67 40.78
N LEU A 702 26.35 -27.46 40.07
CA LEU A 702 27.46 -28.22 40.65
C LEU A 702 28.55 -27.30 41.22
N LYS A 703 28.91 -26.22 40.52
CA LYS A 703 29.82 -25.19 41.05
C LYS A 703 29.28 -24.57 42.33
N VAL A 704 27.96 -24.35 42.42
CA VAL A 704 27.30 -23.80 43.61
C VAL A 704 27.28 -24.81 44.75
N ALA A 705 26.95 -26.09 44.50
CA ALA A 705 26.98 -27.14 45.50
C ALA A 705 28.37 -27.28 46.13
N ILE A 706 29.44 -27.28 45.32
CA ILE A 706 30.83 -27.33 45.80
C ILE A 706 31.15 -26.10 46.65
N THR A 707 30.80 -24.88 46.21
CA THR A 707 30.98 -23.67 47.03
C THR A 707 30.23 -23.76 48.36
N CYS A 708 29.03 -24.33 48.40
CA CYS A 708 28.31 -24.52 49.67
C CYS A 708 29.03 -25.54 50.57
N LEU A 709 29.52 -26.66 49.99
CA LEU A 709 30.29 -27.68 50.71
C LEU A 709 31.61 -27.12 51.30
N ASP A 710 32.23 -26.16 50.64
CA ASP A 710 33.47 -25.50 51.11
C ASP A 710 33.23 -24.48 52.23
N ASN A 711 31.99 -24.00 52.40
CA ASN A 711 31.59 -23.02 53.42
C ASN A 711 30.85 -23.65 54.62
N VAL A 712 30.73 -24.98 54.68
CA VAL A 712 30.05 -25.70 55.78
C VAL A 712 30.96 -26.79 56.36
N SER A 713 31.09 -26.83 57.68
CA SER A 713 31.87 -27.84 58.40
C SER A 713 31.18 -29.21 58.38
N ASP A 714 31.90 -30.25 57.95
CA ASP A 714 31.42 -31.63 57.99
C ASP A 714 31.51 -32.20 59.42
N THR A 715 30.38 -32.63 59.98
CA THR A 715 30.27 -33.12 61.36
C THR A 715 29.89 -34.59 61.47
N ASP A 716 29.25 -35.15 60.44
CA ASP A 716 28.72 -36.53 60.42
C ASP A 716 29.22 -37.35 59.21
N GLY A 717 30.06 -36.78 58.34
CA GLY A 717 30.57 -37.40 57.13
C GLY A 717 29.62 -37.28 55.93
N SER A 718 28.42 -36.72 56.10
CA SER A 718 27.44 -36.59 55.02
C SER A 718 27.90 -35.64 53.91
N LEU A 719 28.66 -34.60 54.25
CA LEU A 719 29.21 -33.65 53.26
C LEU A 719 30.33 -34.28 52.44
N ARG A 720 31.16 -35.15 53.05
CA ARG A 720 32.15 -35.96 52.33
C ARG A 720 31.51 -36.98 51.40
N ALA A 721 30.42 -37.63 51.83
CA ALA A 721 29.65 -38.53 50.97
C ALA A 721 29.06 -37.77 49.77
N MET A 722 28.49 -36.57 49.97
CA MET A 722 27.99 -35.73 48.88
C MET A 722 29.10 -35.28 47.90
N ARG A 723 30.28 -34.87 48.41
CA ARG A 723 31.47 -34.58 47.57
C ARG A 723 31.83 -35.77 46.68
N SER A 724 31.90 -36.97 47.27
CA SER A 724 32.21 -38.20 46.53
C SER A 724 31.17 -38.48 45.44
N LYS A 725 29.88 -38.32 45.73
CA LYS A 725 28.80 -38.52 44.75
C LYS A 725 28.84 -37.51 43.60
N ILE A 726 29.15 -36.24 43.86
CA ILE A 726 29.35 -35.22 42.80
C ILE A 726 30.53 -35.61 41.90
N ALA A 727 31.65 -36.06 42.47
CA ALA A 727 32.81 -36.50 41.70
C ALA A 727 32.52 -37.74 40.85
N THR A 728 31.86 -38.76 41.42
CA THR A 728 31.43 -39.97 40.71
C THR A 728 30.45 -39.64 39.59
N PHE A 729 29.50 -38.72 39.81
CA PHE A 729 28.55 -38.28 38.79
C PHE A 729 29.26 -37.63 37.58
N LEU A 730 30.28 -36.80 37.83
CA LEU A 730 31.08 -36.21 36.75
C LEU A 730 31.95 -37.24 36.03
N ALA A 731 32.57 -38.18 36.77
CA ALA A 731 33.37 -39.26 36.21
C ALA A 731 32.54 -40.17 35.28
N ASN A 732 31.32 -40.52 35.69
CA ASN A 732 30.40 -41.32 34.87
C ASN A 732 29.92 -40.56 33.62
N ASN A 733 29.95 -39.23 33.64
CA ASN A 733 29.48 -38.37 32.55
C ASN A 733 30.61 -37.66 31.78
N MET A 734 31.84 -38.18 31.77
CA MET A 734 32.99 -37.54 31.07
C MET A 734 32.83 -37.37 29.55
N ARG A 735 31.83 -38.01 28.91
CA ARG A 735 31.52 -37.76 27.48
C ARG A 735 30.85 -36.40 27.23
N GLN A 736 30.40 -35.71 28.29
CA GLN A 736 29.85 -34.35 28.22
C GLN A 736 30.97 -33.30 28.25
N ASN A 737 30.77 -32.20 27.50
CA ASN A 737 31.70 -31.05 27.50
C ASN A 737 31.49 -30.17 28.75
N TRP A 738 31.84 -30.71 29.93
CA TRP A 738 31.80 -29.96 31.19
C TRP A 738 32.81 -28.78 31.18
N PRO A 739 32.46 -27.63 31.78
CA PRO A 739 33.38 -26.49 31.90
C PRO A 739 34.67 -26.84 32.66
N ARG A 740 35.82 -26.36 32.17
CA ARG A 740 37.14 -26.63 32.80
C ARG A 740 37.22 -26.15 34.25
N ASP A 741 36.60 -25.01 34.56
CA ASP A 741 36.57 -24.44 35.90
C ASP A 741 35.76 -25.29 36.89
N LEU A 742 34.77 -26.06 36.42
CA LEU A 742 34.08 -27.07 37.26
C LEU A 742 35.04 -28.21 37.63
N TYR A 743 35.77 -28.78 36.66
CA TYR A 743 36.75 -29.84 36.94
C TYR A 743 37.84 -29.38 37.91
N GLU A 744 38.41 -28.19 37.69
CA GLU A 744 39.41 -27.62 38.61
C GLU A 744 38.87 -27.43 40.02
N LYS A 745 37.59 -27.05 40.16
CA LYS A 745 36.97 -26.82 41.46
C LYS A 745 36.68 -28.12 42.20
N VAL A 746 36.23 -29.15 41.50
CA VAL A 746 36.07 -30.52 42.04
C VAL A 746 37.41 -31.06 42.51
N ALA A 747 38.45 -30.97 41.67
CA ALA A 747 39.80 -31.44 41.97
C ALA A 747 40.52 -30.68 43.10
N LYS A 748 40.03 -29.48 43.48
CA LYS A 748 40.49 -28.72 44.66
C LYS A 748 39.68 -29.04 45.94
N SER A 749 38.55 -29.74 45.82
CA SER A 749 37.64 -30.07 46.94
C SER A 749 37.64 -31.54 47.36
N LEU A 750 38.33 -32.39 46.59
CA LEU A 750 38.65 -33.79 46.86
C LEU A 750 40.01 -33.90 47.58
#